data_AF-A0A9P1BUY9-F1
#
_entry.id   AF-A0A9P1BUY9-F1
#
_cell.length_a   1.000
_cell.length_b   1.000
_cell.length_c   1.000
_cell.angle_alpha   90.00
_cell.angle_beta   90.00
_cell.angle_gamma   90.00
#
_symmetry.space_group_name_H-M   'P 1'
#
loop_
_entity.id
_entity.type
_entity.pdbx_description
1 polymer ?
#
loop_
_entity_poly.entity_id
_entity_poly.type
_entity_poly.pdbx_seq_one_letter_code
_entity_poly.pdbx_strand_id
1 'polypeptide(L)'
;MASVNVLPTDAELAAFSNPADIVAWTGLSADVWTIVDNSLGKLPHIRLIASLPLGGLKAALQQARVPVTGGEPRELNLAESIQEGLWHGRCGSIPGRVFFPSVSGSAMTSAQKKVKLSQVLDQVDETETPLLGRADMDQAFANHPNHESEPTPEQIASMYQRVVQLGEPPYADFSILTPYGKRAQKQMKARAWTIQQDGTFRALEVPGPPTYKAWAACWRVFRSLLFMLKHPSSGNPVATPACSEEYFENVTRLNEDYPETCYLIMQAEDRCRAEMLERHRRTLTKAAAENRLPMNLEFNPAQPWVGCFIFAARDQEYWMKHVIRPAQNFLARGGRQMTMEKAENIGAPSARPPRKRRRGRDAEAPPLPSPKKSGKPGAGGQDSHPRKWGTHYITDQDGTELCFRFAKGKANACPEPCRDKRTHGCQHCLGNHSNENCPHHVKKTGKEGPKGIATVELEKIAASASFDSNTDKSPLESLTYVKVGRHQNALVKASAVRETEMQRVNSKNAPSSSLTIAEKRELENSLCVGGLRDPQAAVAKSWKLRQVGARLRAVLDIHLTTGVTQRFEDEPQSCPFSVAELREVRTAVAKEFNADVSHEGYEAELFDALLKTADDPDAATIYDWLKFGFPLGVKCRIKNNGVFPATDEVSAAIQASKTIGTLASDWSGEARNYTSFAEAGPLAEEELERLLHLGRADKVGSWREVVDLIGQDAVLTPLACIVKVKDGKAKTRLIVDMRRSGICGQVSLFERVVMLLNQRWH
;
A
#
# COMPACT_ATOMS: atom_id res chain seq x y z
N MET A 1 6.67 -42.78 3.72
CA MET A 1 8.02 -42.21 3.51
C MET A 1 7.86 -40.72 3.33
N ALA A 2 8.36 -39.90 4.26
CA ALA A 2 8.26 -38.45 4.16
C ALA A 2 9.13 -37.97 2.97
N SER A 3 8.56 -37.13 2.10
CA SER A 3 9.28 -36.50 1.00
C SER A 3 10.38 -35.61 1.58
N VAL A 4 11.64 -36.04 1.50
CA VAL A 4 12.78 -35.20 1.81
C VAL A 4 12.80 -34.08 0.75
N ASN A 5 12.46 -32.86 1.15
CA ASN A 5 12.60 -31.70 0.27
C ASN A 5 14.08 -31.53 -0.06
N VAL A 6 14.44 -31.70 -1.33
CA VAL A 6 15.83 -31.62 -1.82
C VAL A 6 16.29 -30.16 -1.97
N LEU A 7 15.41 -29.17 -1.73
CA LEU A 7 15.66 -27.75 -1.88
C LEU A 7 15.17 -26.93 -0.68
N PRO A 8 15.86 -25.84 -0.31
CA PRO A 8 15.46 -24.97 0.80
C PRO A 8 14.24 -24.14 0.43
N THR A 9 13.36 -23.94 1.41
CA THR A 9 12.19 -23.06 1.31
C THR A 9 12.59 -21.59 1.27
N ASP A 10 11.70 -20.70 0.81
CA ASP A 10 11.99 -19.26 0.72
C ASP A 10 12.28 -18.61 2.09
N ALA A 11 11.74 -19.19 3.17
CA ALA A 11 12.04 -18.76 4.55
C ALA A 11 13.44 -19.19 5.00
N GLU A 12 13.86 -20.41 4.66
CA GLU A 12 15.23 -20.91 4.96
C GLU A 12 16.27 -20.15 4.14
N LEU A 13 15.99 -19.89 2.86
CA LEU A 13 16.84 -19.08 1.98
C LEU A 13 17.05 -17.65 2.49
N ALA A 14 16.02 -17.04 3.10
CA ALA A 14 16.11 -15.72 3.69
C ALA A 14 16.93 -15.69 5.00
N ALA A 15 17.07 -16.84 5.67
CA ALA A 15 17.82 -16.98 6.92
C ALA A 15 19.33 -17.20 6.69
N PHE A 16 19.75 -17.63 5.49
CA PHE A 16 21.17 -17.83 5.18
C PHE A 16 21.90 -16.49 5.03
N SER A 17 22.85 -16.26 5.92
CA SER A 17 23.61 -15.02 6.05
C SER A 17 25.06 -15.17 5.59
N ASN A 18 25.62 -16.37 5.74
CA ASN A 18 27.00 -16.70 5.42
C ASN A 18 27.12 -18.08 4.74
N PRO A 19 28.25 -18.41 4.11
CA PRO A 19 28.45 -19.70 3.46
C PRO A 19 28.37 -20.92 4.40
N ALA A 20 28.69 -20.76 5.69
CA ALA A 20 28.62 -21.85 6.66
C ALA A 20 27.17 -22.27 6.98
N ASP A 21 26.20 -21.35 6.89
CA ASP A 21 24.77 -21.65 7.03
C ASP A 21 24.29 -22.63 5.94
N ILE A 22 24.89 -22.54 4.74
CA ILE A 22 24.61 -23.42 3.60
C ILE A 22 25.16 -24.81 3.87
N VAL A 23 26.42 -24.91 4.32
CA VAL A 23 27.10 -26.17 4.63
C VAL A 23 26.34 -26.94 5.72
N ALA A 24 25.88 -26.21 6.73
CA ALA A 24 25.06 -26.78 7.80
C ALA A 24 23.71 -27.30 7.30
N TRP A 25 23.10 -26.62 6.32
CA TRP A 25 21.80 -27.02 5.76
C TRP A 25 21.91 -28.16 4.73
N THR A 26 22.93 -28.13 3.86
CA THR A 26 23.16 -29.17 2.84
C THR A 26 23.67 -30.49 3.43
N GLY A 27 24.19 -30.44 4.66
CA GLY A 27 24.81 -31.59 5.32
C GLY A 27 26.15 -31.98 4.68
N LEU A 28 26.76 -31.09 3.88
CA LEU A 28 28.11 -31.27 3.36
C LEU A 28 29.10 -31.23 4.53
N SER A 29 30.14 -32.06 4.46
CA SER A 29 31.20 -31.98 5.46
C SER A 29 31.96 -30.67 5.30
N ALA A 30 32.34 -30.05 6.42
CA ALA A 30 33.08 -28.78 6.43
C ALA A 30 34.40 -28.88 5.63
N ASP A 31 35.01 -30.06 5.60
CA ASP A 31 36.23 -30.34 4.83
C ASP A 31 35.99 -30.27 3.31
N VAL A 32 34.86 -30.83 2.83
CA VAL A 32 34.50 -30.81 1.40
C VAL A 32 34.18 -29.39 0.95
N TRP A 33 33.42 -28.65 1.75
CA TRP A 33 33.14 -27.24 1.46
C TRP A 33 34.42 -26.39 1.40
N THR A 34 35.34 -26.59 2.36
CA THR A 34 36.60 -25.82 2.40
C THR A 34 37.43 -26.04 1.13
N ILE A 35 37.40 -27.24 0.57
CA ILE A 35 38.12 -27.57 -0.67
C ILE A 35 37.48 -26.88 -1.86
N VAL A 36 36.15 -26.92 -1.97
CA VAL A 36 35.39 -26.25 -3.04
C VAL A 36 35.54 -24.73 -2.93
N ASP A 37 35.47 -24.16 -1.73
CA ASP A 37 35.65 -22.73 -1.47
C ASP A 37 37.07 -22.26 -1.84
N ASN A 38 38.11 -23.06 -1.53
CA ASN A 38 39.47 -22.78 -1.96
C ASN A 38 39.63 -22.85 -3.48
N SER A 39 38.99 -23.81 -4.16
CA SER A 39 38.98 -23.90 -5.63
C SER A 39 38.21 -22.75 -6.29
N LEU A 40 37.27 -22.13 -5.57
CA LEU A 40 36.52 -20.95 -6.02
C LEU A 40 37.17 -19.62 -5.63
N GLY A 41 38.36 -19.65 -5.00
CA GLY A 41 39.11 -18.45 -4.64
C GLY A 41 38.71 -17.79 -3.32
N LYS A 42 38.11 -18.55 -2.39
CA LYS A 42 37.59 -18.12 -1.08
C LYS A 42 36.50 -17.06 -1.21
N LEU A 43 35.27 -17.52 -1.40
CA LEU A 43 34.14 -16.65 -1.64
C LEU A 43 33.74 -15.92 -0.33
N PRO A 44 33.85 -14.59 -0.26
CA PRO A 44 33.53 -13.85 0.97
C PRO A 44 32.03 -13.78 1.26
N HIS A 45 31.16 -14.11 0.29
CA HIS A 45 29.71 -14.00 0.45
C HIS A 45 28.95 -15.05 -0.38
N ILE A 46 27.91 -15.62 0.23
CA ILE A 46 26.94 -16.58 -0.32
C ILE A 46 26.31 -16.18 -1.68
N ARG A 47 26.30 -14.89 -2.03
CA ARG A 47 25.67 -14.38 -3.26
C ARG A 47 26.64 -14.32 -4.44
N LEU A 48 27.95 -14.38 -4.19
CA LEU A 48 28.94 -14.45 -5.25
C LEU A 48 28.87 -15.81 -5.97
N ILE A 49 28.45 -16.85 -5.25
CA ILE A 49 28.15 -18.17 -5.83
C ILE A 49 27.11 -18.04 -6.94
N ALA A 50 26.04 -17.26 -6.72
CA ALA A 50 24.96 -17.06 -7.70
C ALA A 50 25.41 -16.32 -8.97
N SER A 51 26.44 -15.49 -8.86
CA SER A 51 27.00 -14.71 -9.97
C SER A 51 28.14 -15.42 -10.71
N LEU A 52 28.59 -16.58 -10.23
CA LEU A 52 29.62 -17.35 -10.91
C LEU A 52 29.09 -17.85 -12.27
N PRO A 53 29.84 -17.66 -13.37
CA PRO A 53 29.52 -18.30 -14.63
C PRO A 53 29.44 -19.83 -14.43
N LEU A 54 28.41 -20.47 -14.99
CA LEU A 54 28.21 -21.92 -14.90
C LEU A 54 29.45 -22.71 -15.34
N GLY A 55 30.18 -22.21 -16.35
CA GLY A 55 31.45 -22.79 -16.79
C GLY A 55 32.56 -22.73 -15.73
N GLY A 56 32.66 -21.62 -14.99
CA GLY A 56 33.63 -21.43 -13.92
C GLY A 56 33.35 -22.31 -12.71
N LEU A 57 32.07 -22.42 -12.31
CA LEU A 57 31.65 -23.35 -11.25
C LEU A 57 31.94 -24.80 -11.62
N LYS A 58 31.62 -25.22 -12.85
CA LYS A 58 31.87 -26.58 -13.32
C LYS A 58 33.36 -26.92 -13.31
N ALA A 59 34.22 -26.01 -13.74
CA ALA A 59 35.67 -26.19 -13.71
C ALA A 59 36.20 -26.31 -12.27
N ALA A 60 35.72 -25.48 -11.35
CA ALA A 60 36.12 -25.53 -9.95
C ALA A 60 35.69 -26.83 -9.25
N LEU A 61 34.46 -27.30 -9.48
CA LEU A 61 33.99 -28.58 -8.95
C LEU A 61 34.78 -29.77 -9.51
N GLN A 62 35.23 -29.71 -10.76
CA GLN A 62 36.08 -30.73 -11.38
C GLN A 62 37.51 -30.73 -10.83
N GLN A 63 38.01 -29.60 -10.34
CA GLN A 63 39.35 -29.46 -9.78
C GLN A 63 39.42 -29.78 -8.28
N ALA A 64 38.29 -29.77 -7.57
CA ALA A 64 38.22 -30.12 -6.15
C ALA A 64 38.68 -31.58 -5.91
N ARG A 65 39.54 -31.78 -4.92
CA ARG A 65 40.09 -33.10 -4.52
C ARG A 65 39.96 -33.29 -3.02
N VAL A 66 39.18 -34.29 -2.60
CA VAL A 66 38.89 -34.60 -1.19
C VAL A 66 39.95 -35.56 -0.64
N PRO A 67 40.70 -35.20 0.42
CA PRO A 67 41.72 -36.07 1.00
C PRO A 67 41.08 -37.26 1.72
N VAL A 68 41.66 -38.44 1.57
CA VAL A 68 41.22 -39.68 2.23
C VAL A 68 42.37 -40.23 3.06
N THR A 69 42.11 -40.62 4.31
CA THR A 69 43.14 -41.17 5.22
C THR A 69 43.69 -42.49 4.67
N GLY A 70 44.94 -42.46 4.20
CA GLY A 70 45.68 -43.63 3.72
C GLY A 70 45.56 -43.93 2.22
N GLY A 71 45.12 -42.97 1.38
CA GLY A 71 45.03 -43.14 -0.06
C GLY A 71 45.12 -41.83 -0.87
N GLU A 72 45.11 -41.95 -2.20
CA GLU A 72 45.12 -40.81 -3.13
C GLU A 72 43.84 -39.96 -3.00
N PRO A 73 43.91 -38.61 -3.13
CA PRO A 73 42.75 -37.73 -3.05
C PRO A 73 41.67 -38.08 -4.08
N ARG A 74 40.41 -38.18 -3.63
CA ARG A 74 39.28 -38.55 -4.49
C ARG A 74 38.60 -37.32 -5.11
N GLU A 75 37.90 -37.51 -6.22
CA GLU A 75 36.98 -36.50 -6.79
C GLU A 75 35.70 -36.38 -5.95
N LEU A 76 34.95 -35.29 -6.15
CA LEU A 76 33.61 -35.12 -5.58
C LEU A 76 32.67 -36.21 -6.11
N ASN A 77 31.85 -36.77 -5.22
CA ASN A 77 30.85 -37.75 -5.63
C ASN A 77 29.63 -37.07 -6.28
N LEU A 78 28.76 -37.88 -6.88
CA LEU A 78 27.60 -37.37 -7.63
C LEU A 78 26.62 -36.59 -6.74
N ALA A 79 26.46 -36.99 -5.47
CA ALA A 79 25.58 -36.32 -4.52
C ALA A 79 26.14 -34.93 -4.12
N GLU A 80 27.44 -34.87 -3.81
CA GLU A 80 28.18 -33.63 -3.50
C GLU A 80 28.11 -32.65 -4.69
N SER A 81 28.28 -33.14 -5.91
CA SER A 81 28.21 -32.32 -7.14
C SER A 81 26.81 -31.81 -7.45
N ILE A 82 25.78 -32.62 -7.22
CA ILE A 82 24.37 -32.24 -7.43
C ILE A 82 23.92 -31.21 -6.39
N GLN A 83 24.33 -31.37 -5.12
CA GLN A 83 24.00 -30.44 -4.05
C GLN A 83 24.58 -29.04 -4.31
N GLU A 84 25.83 -28.95 -4.76
CA GLU A 84 26.46 -27.68 -5.16
C GLU A 84 25.80 -27.05 -6.40
N GLY A 85 25.44 -27.86 -7.41
CA GLY A 85 24.77 -27.38 -8.62
C GLY A 85 23.34 -26.87 -8.39
N LEU A 86 22.56 -27.55 -7.55
CA LEU A 86 21.20 -27.14 -7.18
C LEU A 86 21.19 -25.82 -6.40
N TRP A 87 22.23 -25.60 -5.59
CA TRP A 87 22.42 -24.39 -4.80
C TRP A 87 22.70 -23.15 -5.66
N HIS A 88 23.56 -23.27 -6.68
CA HIS A 88 23.84 -22.21 -7.66
C HIS A 88 22.56 -21.70 -8.36
N GLY A 89 21.72 -22.63 -8.82
CA GLY A 89 20.48 -22.31 -9.52
C GLY A 89 19.42 -21.60 -8.65
N ARG A 90 19.38 -21.85 -7.33
CA ARG A 90 18.39 -21.25 -6.43
C ARG A 90 18.85 -19.89 -5.88
N CYS A 91 20.15 -19.69 -5.64
CA CYS A 91 20.68 -18.41 -5.16
C CYS A 91 20.49 -17.24 -6.15
N GLY A 92 20.40 -17.54 -7.45
CA GLY A 92 20.06 -16.54 -8.47
C GLY A 92 18.64 -15.96 -8.36
N SER A 93 17.78 -16.53 -7.50
CA SER A 93 16.40 -16.09 -7.28
C SER A 93 16.23 -15.12 -6.09
N ILE A 94 17.32 -14.70 -5.43
CA ILE A 94 17.27 -13.82 -4.26
C ILE A 94 17.19 -12.34 -4.70
N PRO A 95 16.12 -11.59 -4.39
CA PRO A 95 16.04 -10.17 -4.74
C PRO A 95 17.00 -9.31 -3.88
N GLY A 96 17.85 -8.53 -4.55
CA GLY A 96 18.36 -7.23 -4.10
C GLY A 96 19.02 -7.11 -2.72
N ARG A 97 20.36 -7.18 -2.68
CA ARG A 97 21.29 -6.34 -1.89
C ARG A 97 22.71 -6.82 -2.15
N VAL A 98 23.48 -6.03 -2.87
CA VAL A 98 24.93 -6.22 -3.01
C VAL A 98 25.57 -5.59 -1.77
N PHE A 99 26.23 -6.38 -0.93
CA PHE A 99 27.14 -5.89 0.11
C PHE A 99 28.55 -6.29 -0.32
N PHE A 100 29.41 -5.31 -0.61
CA PHE A 100 30.84 -5.54 -0.76
C PHE A 100 31.49 -5.62 0.64
N PRO A 101 32.40 -6.57 0.90
CA PRO A 101 33.16 -6.59 2.14
C PRO A 101 34.21 -5.46 2.14
N SER A 102 34.31 -4.76 3.26
CA SER A 102 35.31 -3.72 3.50
C SER A 102 36.69 -4.37 3.69
N VAL A 103 37.63 -4.04 2.81
CA VAL A 103 39.07 -4.18 3.12
C VAL A 103 39.44 -3.09 4.12
N SER A 104 40.16 -3.48 5.16
CA SER A 104 40.55 -2.65 6.28
C SER A 104 41.50 -1.52 5.85
N GLY A 105 41.04 -0.28 5.98
CA GLY A 105 41.83 0.93 5.82
C GLY A 105 41.32 2.01 6.78
N SER A 106 42.24 2.52 7.60
CA SER A 106 42.10 3.49 8.69
C SER A 106 40.85 4.38 8.81
N ALA A 107 40.33 4.42 10.03
CA ALA A 107 39.31 5.29 10.63
C ALA A 107 38.93 6.57 9.86
N MET A 108 37.74 6.53 9.22
CA MET A 108 36.87 7.69 9.02
C MET A 108 35.49 7.36 9.61
N THR A 109 34.94 8.27 10.39
CA THR A 109 33.66 8.13 11.10
C THR A 109 32.51 7.87 10.12
N SER A 110 31.86 6.71 10.24
CA SER A 110 30.75 6.30 9.37
C SER A 110 29.53 7.20 9.53
N ALA A 111 29.01 7.74 8.42
CA ALA A 111 27.74 8.43 8.40
C ALA A 111 26.60 7.46 8.79
N GLN A 112 26.05 7.62 9.99
CA GLN A 112 24.89 6.87 10.46
C GLN A 112 23.68 7.09 9.54
N LYS A 113 22.90 6.04 9.28
CA LYS A 113 21.65 6.15 8.52
C LYS A 113 20.67 7.05 9.28
N LYS A 114 20.30 8.19 8.69
CA LYS A 114 19.40 9.18 9.29
C LYS A 114 17.97 9.03 8.77
N VAL A 115 17.00 9.36 9.62
CA VAL A 115 15.57 9.42 9.31
C VAL A 115 15.03 10.82 9.63
N LYS A 116 14.22 11.37 8.71
CA LYS A 116 13.59 12.67 8.88
C LYS A 116 12.31 12.53 9.70
N LEU A 117 12.16 13.31 10.77
CA LEU A 117 11.01 13.27 11.68
C LEU A 117 9.69 13.55 10.95
N SER A 118 9.71 14.41 9.93
CA SER A 118 8.55 14.71 9.06
C SER A 118 8.01 13.55 8.24
N GLN A 119 8.69 12.42 8.22
CA GLN A 119 8.19 11.21 7.57
C GLN A 119 7.67 10.16 8.54
N VAL A 120 7.95 10.31 9.84
CA VAL A 120 7.84 9.19 10.80
C VAL A 120 7.16 9.57 12.12
N LEU A 121 7.31 10.81 12.58
CA LEU A 121 6.78 11.26 13.86
C LEU A 121 5.88 12.51 13.74
N ASP A 122 6.26 13.51 12.94
CA ASP A 122 5.63 14.83 12.98
C ASP A 122 5.82 15.63 11.69
N GLN A 123 4.75 15.90 10.93
CA GLN A 123 4.79 16.49 9.58
C GLN A 123 5.56 17.80 9.49
N VAL A 124 5.57 18.58 10.57
CA VAL A 124 6.19 19.92 10.58
C VAL A 124 7.65 19.89 11.04
N ASP A 125 8.12 18.77 11.59
CA ASP A 125 9.48 18.66 12.12
C ASP A 125 10.46 18.13 11.07
N GLU A 126 11.29 19.02 10.54
CA GLU A 126 12.28 18.67 9.51
C GLU A 126 13.57 18.03 10.06
N THR A 127 13.67 17.83 11.37
CA THR A 127 14.87 17.30 12.03
C THR A 127 15.23 15.90 11.51
N GLU A 128 16.52 15.64 11.36
CA GLU A 128 17.05 14.33 10.99
C GLU A 128 17.72 13.65 12.18
N THR A 129 17.29 12.43 12.48
CA THR A 129 17.78 11.62 13.60
C THR A 129 18.51 10.38 13.09
N PRO A 130 19.70 10.05 13.63
CA PRO A 130 20.34 8.77 13.34
C PRO A 130 19.50 7.61 13.91
N LEU A 131 19.45 6.48 13.20
CA LEU A 131 18.85 5.27 13.76
C LEU A 131 19.63 4.79 14.99
N LEU A 132 18.90 4.25 15.96
CA LEU A 132 19.48 3.63 17.15
C LEU A 132 20.32 2.41 16.79
N GLY A 133 21.37 2.16 17.56
CA GLY A 133 22.21 0.97 17.43
C GLY A 133 21.44 -0.31 17.77
N ARG A 134 21.93 -1.48 17.32
CA ARG A 134 21.26 -2.77 17.58
C ARG A 134 21.02 -3.03 19.07
N ALA A 135 21.99 -2.71 19.93
CA ALA A 135 21.87 -2.92 21.38
C ALA A 135 20.73 -2.08 22.01
N ASP A 136 20.64 -0.80 21.65
CA ASP A 136 19.58 0.09 22.15
C ASP A 136 18.20 -0.32 21.62
N MET A 137 18.15 -0.81 20.37
CA MET A 137 16.95 -1.34 19.75
C MET A 137 16.46 -2.64 20.42
N ASP A 138 17.37 -3.57 20.69
CA ASP A 138 17.05 -4.84 21.36
C ASP A 138 16.57 -4.58 22.80
N GLN A 139 17.16 -3.61 23.49
CA GLN A 139 16.71 -3.18 24.81
C GLN A 139 15.32 -2.51 24.76
N ALA A 140 15.03 -1.73 23.72
CA ALA A 140 13.70 -1.14 23.53
C ALA A 140 12.64 -2.23 23.28
N PHE A 141 12.94 -3.22 22.42
CA PHE A 141 12.03 -4.31 22.09
C PHE A 141 11.83 -5.34 23.21
N ALA A 142 12.82 -5.54 24.09
CA ALA A 142 12.67 -6.39 25.28
C ALA A 142 11.49 -5.98 26.19
N ASN A 143 11.01 -4.73 26.09
CA ASN A 143 9.91 -4.21 26.88
C ASN A 143 8.55 -4.22 26.15
N HIS A 144 8.44 -4.78 24.95
CA HIS A 144 7.20 -4.75 24.15
C HIS A 144 6.52 -6.13 24.03
N PRO A 145 5.27 -6.30 24.50
CA PRO A 145 4.58 -7.60 24.50
C PRO A 145 3.64 -7.88 23.33
N ASN A 146 3.43 -7.00 22.32
CA ASN A 146 2.38 -7.20 21.30
C ASN A 146 2.73 -6.77 19.86
N HIS A 147 2.77 -7.74 18.93
CA HIS A 147 3.13 -7.58 17.51
C HIS A 147 2.20 -6.64 16.70
N GLU A 148 0.93 -6.46 17.08
CA GLU A 148 0.01 -5.59 16.32
C GLU A 148 0.22 -4.08 16.57
N SER A 149 0.86 -3.71 17.68
CA SER A 149 1.16 -2.33 18.05
C SER A 149 2.66 -2.05 18.10
N GLU A 150 3.44 -2.85 17.38
CA GLU A 150 4.89 -2.75 17.33
C GLU A 150 5.32 -1.52 16.52
N PRO A 151 6.03 -0.56 17.13
CA PRO A 151 6.56 0.60 16.41
C PRO A 151 7.76 0.21 15.54
N THR A 152 7.94 0.89 14.41
CA THR A 152 9.10 0.65 13.53
C THR A 152 10.39 1.21 14.16
N PRO A 153 11.58 0.70 13.78
CA PRO A 153 12.85 1.22 14.29
C PRO A 153 13.04 2.73 14.06
N GLU A 154 12.54 3.25 12.93
CA GLU A 154 12.51 4.67 12.67
C GLU A 154 11.65 5.44 13.68
N GLN A 155 10.47 4.91 14.03
CA GLN A 155 9.55 5.55 14.99
C GLN A 155 10.15 5.57 16.40
N ILE A 156 10.83 4.49 16.80
CA ILE A 156 11.54 4.39 18.08
C ILE A 156 12.67 5.41 18.13
N ALA A 157 13.53 5.45 17.11
CA ALA A 157 14.65 6.39 17.05
C ALA A 157 14.19 7.85 17.09
N SER A 158 13.16 8.22 16.33
CA SER A 158 12.60 9.57 16.33
C SER A 158 12.01 9.96 17.69
N MET A 159 11.25 9.09 18.33
CA MET A 159 10.68 9.38 19.65
C MET A 159 11.76 9.42 20.74
N TYR A 160 12.79 8.58 20.66
CA TYR A 160 13.95 8.61 21.54
C TYR A 160 14.68 9.95 21.44
N GLN A 161 14.96 10.44 20.22
CA GLN A 161 15.59 11.74 20.03
C GLN A 161 14.79 12.85 20.72
N ARG A 162 13.49 12.93 20.42
CA ARG A 162 12.62 13.99 20.90
C ARG A 162 12.52 13.99 22.43
N VAL A 163 12.13 12.86 23.01
CA VAL A 163 11.78 12.80 24.43
C VAL A 163 13.01 12.57 25.32
N VAL A 164 13.90 11.65 24.93
CA VAL A 164 15.02 11.22 25.78
C VAL A 164 16.24 12.13 25.59
N GLN A 165 16.59 12.47 24.35
CA GLN A 165 17.77 13.32 24.12
C GLN A 165 17.48 14.82 24.27
N LEU A 166 16.36 15.30 23.70
CA LEU A 166 16.02 16.73 23.71
C LEU A 166 15.15 17.14 24.91
N GLY A 167 14.53 16.18 25.61
CA GLY A 167 13.64 16.47 26.73
C GLY A 167 12.32 17.14 26.33
N GLU A 168 11.95 17.05 25.05
CA GLU A 168 10.75 17.65 24.49
C GLU A 168 9.49 16.84 24.83
N PRO A 169 8.29 17.45 24.72
CA PRO A 169 7.03 16.74 24.93
C PRO A 169 6.89 15.52 24.01
N PRO A 170 6.33 14.40 24.52
CA PRO A 170 6.04 13.20 23.74
C PRO A 170 4.87 13.46 22.79
N TYR A 171 5.11 14.19 21.70
CA TYR A 171 4.13 14.45 20.65
C TYR A 171 4.45 13.63 19.40
N ALA A 172 3.39 13.16 18.73
CA ALA A 172 3.45 12.51 17.44
C ALA A 172 2.16 12.76 16.66
N ASP A 173 2.27 13.13 15.39
CA ASP A 173 1.12 13.34 14.51
C ASP A 173 0.56 11.98 14.06
N PHE A 174 -0.70 11.68 14.41
CA PHE A 174 -1.34 10.39 14.08
C PHE A 174 -1.74 10.25 12.61
N SER A 175 -1.54 11.28 11.79
CA SER A 175 -1.55 11.19 10.33
C SER A 175 -0.29 10.48 9.80
N ILE A 176 0.81 10.54 10.54
CA ILE A 176 2.09 9.90 10.22
C ILE A 176 2.35 8.68 11.09
N LEU A 177 2.26 8.84 12.41
CA LEU A 177 2.49 7.78 13.38
C LEU A 177 1.30 6.81 13.34
N THR A 178 1.46 5.76 12.54
CA THR A 178 0.42 4.81 12.23
C THR A 178 0.94 3.37 12.41
N PRO A 179 0.05 2.41 12.70
CA PRO A 179 0.39 0.98 12.69
C PRO A 179 0.95 0.57 11.33
N TYR A 180 1.95 -0.31 11.31
CA TYR A 180 2.60 -0.79 10.08
C TYR A 180 3.33 0.31 9.26
N GLY A 181 3.60 1.47 9.87
CA GLY A 181 4.39 2.56 9.31
C GLY A 181 3.84 3.13 7.98
N LYS A 182 4.71 3.29 6.98
CA LYS A 182 4.39 3.98 5.70
C LYS A 182 3.22 3.36 4.91
N ARG A 183 2.80 2.13 5.21
CA ARG A 183 1.65 1.47 4.55
C ARG A 183 0.32 2.13 4.93
N ALA A 184 0.14 2.51 6.19
CA ALA A 184 -1.11 3.06 6.70
C ALA A 184 -1.19 4.60 6.54
N GLN A 185 -0.05 5.30 6.49
CA GLN A 185 0.03 6.77 6.32
C GLN A 185 -0.76 7.31 5.11
N LYS A 186 -0.75 6.58 3.98
CA LYS A 186 -1.45 7.01 2.75
C LYS A 186 -2.97 7.06 2.88
N GLN A 187 -3.54 6.50 3.95
CA GLN A 187 -4.99 6.35 4.16
C GLN A 187 -5.53 7.19 5.34
N MET A 188 -4.68 7.99 6.03
CA MET A 188 -5.08 8.81 7.18
C MET A 188 -5.61 10.19 6.77
N LYS A 189 -6.77 10.22 6.11
CA LYS A 189 -7.53 11.46 5.84
C LYS A 189 -8.89 11.40 6.53
N ALA A 190 -9.12 12.31 7.46
CA ALA A 190 -10.39 12.45 8.16
C ALA A 190 -11.30 13.48 7.49
N ARG A 191 -12.62 13.24 7.53
CA ARG A 191 -13.62 14.23 7.13
C ARG A 191 -14.01 15.08 8.34
N ALA A 192 -13.69 16.36 8.30
CA ALA A 192 -14.08 17.35 9.29
C ALA A 192 -15.23 18.23 8.77
N TRP A 193 -15.99 18.83 9.68
CA TRP A 193 -17.06 19.77 9.36
C TRP A 193 -16.80 21.12 10.01
N THR A 194 -16.74 22.16 9.18
CA THR A 194 -16.50 23.55 9.62
C THR A 194 -17.74 24.38 9.39
N ILE A 195 -18.09 25.21 10.38
CA ILE A 195 -19.22 26.14 10.27
C ILE A 195 -18.85 27.34 9.37
N GLN A 196 -19.73 27.68 8.44
CA GLN A 196 -19.62 28.83 7.55
C GLN A 196 -20.28 30.07 8.17
N GLN A 197 -20.05 31.25 7.59
CA GLN A 197 -20.59 32.52 8.09
C GLN A 197 -22.13 32.56 8.05
N ASP A 198 -22.74 31.82 7.13
CA ASP A 198 -24.19 31.63 7.01
C ASP A 198 -24.77 30.61 8.02
N GLY A 199 -23.92 30.04 8.90
CA GLY A 199 -24.31 29.03 9.88
C GLY A 199 -24.43 27.61 9.35
N THR A 200 -24.17 27.36 8.05
CA THR A 200 -24.15 26.03 7.43
C THR A 200 -22.84 25.29 7.72
N PHE A 201 -22.81 23.95 7.58
CA PHE A 201 -21.59 23.16 7.75
C PHE A 201 -21.02 22.71 6.41
N ARG A 202 -19.73 22.95 6.19
CA ARG A 202 -18.97 22.47 5.03
C ARG A 202 -18.07 21.31 5.43
N ALA A 203 -18.10 20.23 4.65
CA ALA A 203 -17.15 19.13 4.79
C ALA A 203 -15.79 19.49 4.20
N LEU A 204 -14.72 19.20 4.94
CA LEU A 204 -13.33 19.36 4.54
C LEU A 204 -12.56 18.05 4.82
N GLU A 205 -11.68 17.65 3.92
CA GLU A 205 -10.69 16.60 4.21
C GLU A 205 -9.50 17.20 4.96
N VAL A 206 -9.20 16.67 6.14
CA VAL A 206 -8.05 17.05 6.95
C VAL A 206 -7.15 15.83 7.20
N PRO A 207 -5.82 16.00 7.29
CA PRO A 207 -4.93 14.92 7.74
C PRO A 207 -5.34 14.43 9.12
N GLY A 208 -5.32 13.11 9.32
CA GLY A 208 -5.55 12.49 10.62
C GLY A 208 -6.39 11.21 10.56
N PRO A 209 -6.55 10.52 11.70
CA PRO A 209 -7.30 9.28 11.74
C PRO A 209 -8.77 9.49 11.34
N PRO A 210 -9.29 8.76 10.34
CA PRO A 210 -10.66 8.97 9.84
C PRO A 210 -11.75 8.51 10.81
N THR A 211 -11.40 7.68 11.79
CA THR A 211 -12.34 7.10 12.75
C THR A 211 -11.65 6.92 14.10
N TYR A 212 -12.45 6.84 15.17
CA TYR A 212 -11.96 6.49 16.50
C TYR A 212 -11.19 5.16 16.52
N LYS A 213 -11.61 4.16 15.72
CA LYS A 213 -10.87 2.88 15.61
C LYS A 213 -9.47 3.07 15.04
N ALA A 214 -9.32 3.92 14.03
CA ALA A 214 -8.02 4.25 13.45
C ALA A 214 -7.16 5.02 14.46
N TRP A 215 -7.74 5.97 15.18
CA TRP A 215 -7.06 6.70 16.26
C TRP A 215 -6.59 5.77 17.37
N ALA A 216 -7.45 4.87 17.85
CA ALA A 216 -7.10 3.91 18.88
C ALA A 216 -5.96 2.98 18.44
N ALA A 217 -5.88 2.65 17.15
CA ALA A 217 -4.75 1.89 16.61
C ALA A 217 -3.45 2.72 16.61
N CYS A 218 -3.48 3.99 16.19
CA CYS A 218 -2.32 4.90 16.28
C CYS A 218 -1.89 5.12 17.75
N TRP A 219 -2.85 5.31 18.65
CA TRP A 219 -2.62 5.44 20.09
C TRP A 219 -1.90 4.23 20.67
N ARG A 220 -2.25 3.00 20.24
CA ARG A 220 -1.56 1.79 20.71
C ARG A 220 -0.10 1.72 20.29
N VAL A 221 0.27 2.27 19.12
CA VAL A 221 1.68 2.40 18.72
C VAL A 221 2.36 3.49 19.55
N PHE A 222 1.69 4.63 19.72
CA PHE A 222 2.19 5.75 20.51
C PHE A 222 2.45 5.36 21.98
N ARG A 223 1.50 4.73 22.67
CA ARG A 223 1.70 4.25 24.05
C ARG A 223 2.85 3.24 24.15
N SER A 224 3.02 2.40 23.12
CA SER A 224 4.10 1.40 23.11
C SER A 224 5.46 2.10 23.09
N LEU A 225 5.61 3.15 22.28
CA LEU A 225 6.82 3.99 22.29
C LEU A 225 7.09 4.58 23.68
N LEU A 226 6.05 5.10 24.36
CA LEU A 226 6.23 5.69 25.70
C LEU A 226 6.61 4.67 26.78
N PHE A 227 6.24 3.40 26.60
CA PHE A 227 6.61 2.32 27.53
C PHE A 227 8.01 1.77 27.25
N MET A 228 8.42 1.73 25.99
CA MET A 228 9.75 1.27 25.58
C MET A 228 10.84 2.25 25.97
N LEU A 229 10.55 3.55 25.97
CA LEU A 229 11.51 4.61 26.24
C LEU A 229 11.58 4.92 27.74
N LYS A 230 12.79 5.17 28.24
CA LYS A 230 13.07 5.52 29.63
C LYS A 230 13.60 6.93 29.73
N HIS A 231 13.18 7.66 30.76
CA HIS A 231 13.68 9.01 31.03
C HIS A 231 15.13 8.93 31.54
N PRO A 232 16.06 9.75 31.02
CA PRO A 232 17.48 9.63 31.37
C PRO A 232 17.74 9.95 32.86
N SER A 233 16.95 10.85 33.44
CA SER A 233 17.13 11.27 34.85
C SER A 233 16.56 10.30 35.88
N SER A 234 15.54 9.51 35.56
CA SER A 234 14.87 8.62 36.52
C SER A 234 15.03 7.13 36.20
N GLY A 235 15.42 6.77 34.97
CA GLY A 235 15.48 5.38 34.51
C GLY A 235 14.11 4.70 34.37
N ASN A 236 13.03 5.41 34.69
CA ASN A 236 11.66 4.94 34.59
C ASN A 236 11.10 5.17 33.18
N PRO A 237 10.07 4.40 32.76
CA PRO A 237 9.39 4.62 31.48
C PRO A 237 8.89 6.05 31.33
N VAL A 238 8.83 6.57 30.10
CA VAL A 238 8.34 7.95 29.83
C VAL A 238 6.91 8.14 30.33
N ALA A 239 6.06 7.13 30.17
CA ALA A 239 4.69 7.10 30.71
C ALA A 239 4.40 5.76 31.40
N THR A 240 3.48 5.76 32.37
CA THR A 240 3.01 4.54 33.02
C THR A 240 1.74 4.02 32.35
N PRO A 241 1.43 2.72 32.45
CA PRO A 241 0.18 2.18 31.94
C PRO A 241 -1.05 2.93 32.47
N ALA A 242 -1.07 3.24 33.77
CA ALA A 242 -2.18 3.94 34.43
C ALA A 242 -2.46 5.33 33.83
N CYS A 243 -1.43 6.17 33.64
CA CYS A 243 -1.66 7.50 33.08
C CYS A 243 -2.09 7.45 31.61
N SER A 244 -1.57 6.48 30.85
CA SER A 244 -1.94 6.29 29.44
C SER A 244 -3.39 5.81 29.29
N GLU A 245 -3.84 4.93 30.20
CA GLU A 245 -5.19 4.37 30.20
C GLU A 245 -6.20 5.44 30.61
N GLU A 246 -5.89 6.24 31.63
CA GLU A 246 -6.77 7.34 32.04
C GLU A 246 -6.99 8.37 30.92
N TYR A 247 -5.94 8.71 30.16
CA TYR A 247 -6.07 9.57 28.99
C TYR A 247 -6.89 8.91 27.87
N PHE A 248 -6.61 7.63 27.59
CA PHE A 248 -7.32 6.86 26.57
C PHE A 248 -8.82 6.72 26.88
N GLU A 249 -9.17 6.40 28.12
CA GLU A 249 -10.54 6.29 28.61
C GLU A 249 -11.29 7.63 28.51
N ASN A 250 -10.61 8.75 28.75
CA ASN A 250 -11.22 10.05 28.57
C ASN A 250 -11.64 10.32 27.11
N VAL A 251 -10.76 10.05 26.15
CA VAL A 251 -11.08 10.20 24.72
C VAL A 251 -12.14 9.19 24.28
N THR A 252 -12.10 7.97 24.82
CA THR A 252 -13.10 6.92 24.57
C THR A 252 -14.48 7.36 25.01
N ARG A 253 -14.62 7.86 26.24
CA ARG A 253 -15.87 8.40 26.78
C ARG A 253 -16.42 9.54 25.92
N LEU A 254 -15.56 10.49 25.53
CA LEU A 254 -15.98 11.58 24.64
C LEU A 254 -16.52 11.06 23.30
N ASN A 255 -15.94 9.99 22.76
CA ASN A 255 -16.41 9.37 21.52
C ASN A 255 -17.70 8.56 21.71
N GLU A 256 -17.91 7.94 22.87
CA GLU A 256 -19.16 7.27 23.21
C GLU A 256 -20.31 8.26 23.42
N ASP A 257 -20.04 9.39 24.07
CA ASP A 257 -21.00 10.47 24.27
C ASP A 257 -21.33 11.20 22.95
N TYR A 258 -20.33 11.39 22.08
CA TYR A 258 -20.46 12.17 20.84
C TYR A 258 -19.87 11.46 19.60
N PRO A 259 -20.38 10.29 19.20
CA PRO A 259 -19.80 9.48 18.11
C PRO A 259 -19.90 10.15 16.74
N GLU A 260 -20.93 10.98 16.54
CA GLU A 260 -21.17 11.75 15.32
C GLU A 260 -20.05 12.78 15.05
N THR A 261 -19.38 13.25 16.10
CA THR A 261 -18.39 14.35 16.07
C THR A 261 -16.96 13.89 16.32
N CYS A 262 -16.65 12.63 16.01
CA CYS A 262 -15.30 12.07 16.15
C CYS A 262 -14.20 13.01 15.59
N TYR A 263 -14.46 13.73 14.50
CA TYR A 263 -13.51 14.69 13.91
C TYR A 263 -13.13 15.84 14.86
N LEU A 264 -14.06 16.37 15.68
CA LEU A 264 -13.77 17.40 16.67
C LEU A 264 -12.91 16.84 17.80
N ILE A 265 -13.22 15.60 18.21
CA ILE A 265 -12.47 14.89 19.25
C ILE A 265 -11.03 14.69 18.79
N MET A 266 -10.80 14.20 17.56
CA MET A 266 -9.45 13.98 17.04
C MET A 266 -8.65 15.29 16.92
N GLN A 267 -9.28 16.38 16.47
CA GLN A 267 -8.61 17.68 16.38
C GLN A 267 -8.26 18.26 17.76
N ALA A 268 -9.13 18.09 18.75
CA ALA A 268 -8.87 18.54 20.11
C ALA A 268 -7.83 17.65 20.82
N GLU A 269 -7.88 16.34 20.61
CA GLU A 269 -6.91 15.39 21.16
C GLU A 269 -5.50 15.66 20.64
N ASP A 270 -5.35 15.85 19.33
CA ASP A 270 -4.08 16.18 18.70
C ASP A 270 -3.51 17.51 19.23
N ARG A 271 -4.36 18.55 19.29
CA ARG A 271 -3.98 19.85 19.89
C ARG A 271 -3.61 19.73 21.36
N CYS A 272 -4.29 18.88 22.13
CA CYS A 272 -3.98 18.64 23.53
C CYS A 272 -2.57 18.07 23.68
N ARG A 273 -2.22 17.04 22.91
CA ARG A 273 -0.87 16.47 22.92
C ARG A 273 0.20 17.44 22.43
N ALA A 274 -0.07 18.17 21.35
CA ALA A 274 0.89 19.09 20.73
C ALA A 274 1.17 20.33 21.60
N GLU A 275 0.13 20.96 22.16
CA GLU A 275 0.25 22.28 22.78
C GLU A 275 0.13 22.25 24.31
N MET A 276 -0.71 21.35 24.85
CA MET A 276 -1.08 21.39 26.27
C MET A 276 -0.10 20.62 27.16
N LEU A 277 0.51 19.53 26.69
CA LEU A 277 1.44 18.75 27.51
C LEU A 277 2.60 19.60 28.07
N GLU A 278 3.23 20.43 27.23
CA GLU A 278 4.32 21.31 27.67
C GLU A 278 3.84 22.47 28.54
N ARG A 279 2.59 22.94 28.35
CA ARG A 279 1.97 23.93 29.26
C ARG A 279 1.71 23.30 30.62
N HIS A 280 1.15 22.09 30.65
CA HIS A 280 0.87 21.35 31.88
C HIS A 280 2.15 21.02 32.63
N ARG A 281 3.23 20.65 31.94
CA ARG A 281 4.54 20.44 32.57
C ARG A 281 4.98 21.67 33.35
N ARG A 282 4.92 22.86 32.74
CA ARG A 282 5.29 24.13 33.38
C ARG A 282 4.38 24.47 34.56
N THR A 283 3.06 24.32 34.38
CA THR A 283 2.07 24.56 35.44
C THR A 283 2.28 23.63 36.63
N LEU A 284 2.42 22.33 36.39
CA LEU A 284 2.62 21.32 37.43
C LEU A 284 3.98 21.47 38.13
N THR A 285 5.03 21.86 37.40
CA THR A 285 6.34 22.17 38.00
C THR A 285 6.24 23.33 38.99
N LYS A 286 5.56 24.41 38.59
CA LYS A 286 5.30 25.55 39.49
C LYS A 286 4.42 25.15 40.68
N ALA A 287 3.33 24.42 40.43
CA ALA A 287 2.43 23.96 41.47
C ALA A 287 3.11 23.01 42.46
N ALA A 288 4.02 22.15 42.01
CA ALA A 288 4.83 21.29 42.87
C ALA A 288 5.77 22.10 43.74
N ALA A 289 6.46 23.11 43.18
CA ALA A 289 7.32 24.00 43.95
C ALA A 289 6.56 24.80 45.02
N GLU A 290 5.29 25.14 44.75
CA GLU A 290 4.40 25.84 45.68
C GLU A 290 3.61 24.90 46.62
N ASN A 291 3.78 23.57 46.54
CA ASN A 291 2.95 22.57 47.24
C ASN A 291 1.43 22.75 47.03
N ARG A 292 1.04 23.12 45.80
CA ARG A 292 -0.36 23.36 45.38
C ARG A 292 -0.78 22.44 44.23
N LEU A 293 -0.29 21.21 44.22
CA LEU A 293 -0.69 20.24 43.21
C LEU A 293 -2.20 19.93 43.30
N PRO A 294 -2.86 19.67 42.16
CA PRO A 294 -4.24 19.20 42.14
C PRO A 294 -4.43 17.97 43.02
N MET A 295 -5.60 17.86 43.65
CA MET A 295 -5.93 16.73 44.51
C MET A 295 -5.80 15.40 43.75
N ASN A 296 -5.19 14.39 44.38
CA ASN A 296 -4.96 13.06 43.80
C ASN A 296 -4.13 13.07 42.51
N LEU A 297 -3.19 14.02 42.38
CA LEU A 297 -2.22 14.05 41.29
C LEU A 297 -0.79 14.07 41.86
N GLU A 298 -0.05 13.02 41.56
CA GLU A 298 1.38 12.94 41.84
C GLU A 298 2.16 13.51 40.65
N PHE A 299 3.13 14.38 40.92
CA PHE A 299 3.99 14.96 39.89
C PHE A 299 5.45 14.85 40.28
N ASN A 300 6.23 14.17 39.45
CA ASN A 300 7.68 14.06 39.59
C ASN A 300 8.36 14.88 38.47
N PRO A 301 9.15 15.92 38.79
CA PRO A 301 9.89 16.69 37.78
C PRO A 301 10.86 15.85 36.93
N ALA A 302 11.37 14.74 37.45
CA ALA A 302 12.24 13.80 36.73
C ALA A 302 11.48 12.76 35.89
N GLN A 303 10.14 12.79 35.93
CA GLN A 303 9.25 11.99 35.09
C GLN A 303 7.94 12.77 34.85
N PRO A 304 8.02 13.94 34.19
CA PRO A 304 6.94 14.91 34.19
C PRO A 304 5.69 14.45 33.44
N TRP A 305 5.88 13.62 32.41
CA TRP A 305 4.82 13.28 31.46
C TRP A 305 3.70 12.43 32.07
N VAL A 306 3.99 11.64 33.11
CA VAL A 306 2.97 10.87 33.85
C VAL A 306 1.91 11.80 34.43
N GLY A 307 2.34 12.80 35.22
CA GLY A 307 1.43 13.78 35.79
C GLY A 307 0.77 14.67 34.72
N CYS A 308 1.48 14.98 33.63
CA CYS A 308 0.93 15.77 32.53
C CYS A 308 -0.21 15.05 31.78
N PHE A 309 -0.08 13.75 31.51
CA PHE A 309 -1.15 12.97 30.87
C PHE A 309 -2.38 12.85 31.77
N ILE A 310 -2.19 12.60 33.07
CA ILE A 310 -3.30 12.56 34.04
C ILE A 310 -4.00 13.93 34.10
N PHE A 311 -3.22 15.01 34.21
CA PHE A 311 -3.78 16.36 34.26
C PHE A 311 -4.55 16.71 32.97
N ALA A 312 -3.98 16.38 31.80
CA ALA A 312 -4.62 16.60 30.51
C ALA A 312 -5.93 15.81 30.35
N ALA A 313 -5.97 14.57 30.85
CA ALA A 313 -7.19 13.76 30.86
C ALA A 313 -8.30 14.38 31.73
N ARG A 314 -7.92 15.01 32.84
CA ARG A 314 -8.82 15.64 33.81
C ARG A 314 -9.14 17.11 33.52
N ASP A 315 -8.54 17.72 32.50
CA ASP A 315 -8.74 19.13 32.15
C ASP A 315 -10.13 19.36 31.52
N GLN A 316 -11.14 19.42 32.38
CA GLN A 316 -12.53 19.62 31.96
C GLN A 316 -12.73 20.94 31.22
N GLU A 317 -11.98 22.00 31.57
CA GLU A 317 -12.13 23.29 30.89
C GLU A 317 -11.70 23.17 29.42
N TYR A 318 -10.57 22.51 29.17
CA TYR A 318 -10.10 22.23 27.83
C TYR A 318 -11.11 21.41 27.02
N TRP A 319 -11.51 20.25 27.54
CA TRP A 319 -12.44 19.36 26.84
C TRP A 319 -13.82 19.99 26.66
N MET A 320 -14.28 20.80 27.62
CA MET A 320 -15.54 21.52 27.51
C MET A 320 -15.52 22.56 26.38
N LYS A 321 -14.43 23.33 26.29
CA LYS A 321 -14.27 24.37 25.27
C LYS A 321 -14.07 23.81 23.87
N HIS A 322 -13.27 22.76 23.73
CA HIS A 322 -12.80 22.27 22.43
C HIS A 322 -13.60 21.10 21.87
N VAL A 323 -14.28 20.31 22.71
CA VAL A 323 -15.07 19.15 22.28
C VAL A 323 -16.53 19.28 22.66
N ILE A 324 -16.85 19.37 23.96
CA ILE A 324 -18.22 19.20 24.45
C ILE A 324 -19.14 20.31 23.91
N ARG A 325 -18.80 21.59 24.10
CA ARG A 325 -19.65 22.70 23.60
C ARG A 325 -19.76 22.69 22.07
N PRO A 326 -18.67 22.56 21.29
CA PRO A 326 -18.77 22.42 19.84
C PRO A 326 -19.61 21.22 19.38
N ALA A 327 -19.47 20.07 20.03
CA ALA A 327 -20.23 18.86 19.69
C ALA A 327 -21.73 19.03 19.98
N GLN A 328 -22.08 19.58 21.14
CA GLN A 328 -23.46 19.91 21.50
C GLN A 328 -24.07 20.89 20.49
N ASN A 329 -23.33 21.92 20.09
CA ASN A 329 -23.78 22.89 19.07
C ASN A 329 -23.98 22.23 17.69
N PHE A 330 -23.09 21.33 17.28
CA PHE A 330 -23.21 20.59 16.03
C PHE A 330 -24.47 19.71 16.01
N LEU A 331 -24.71 18.97 17.10
CA LEU A 331 -25.89 18.12 17.25
C LEU A 331 -27.18 18.92 17.32
N ALA A 332 -27.20 20.01 18.10
CA ALA A 332 -28.37 20.89 18.22
C ALA A 332 -28.78 21.53 16.89
N ARG A 333 -27.83 21.73 15.97
CA ARG A 333 -28.07 22.28 14.62
C ARG A 333 -28.47 21.22 13.59
N GLY A 334 -28.73 19.98 13.98
CA GLY A 334 -29.19 18.91 13.07
C GLY A 334 -28.07 18.02 12.50
N GLY A 335 -26.84 18.16 13.01
CA GLY A 335 -25.71 17.28 12.72
C GLY A 335 -25.42 17.10 11.23
N ARG A 336 -25.20 15.85 10.80
CA ARG A 336 -24.85 15.50 9.40
C ARG A 336 -25.99 15.72 8.39
N GLN A 337 -27.22 16.00 8.84
CA GLN A 337 -28.42 16.15 8.01
C GLN A 337 -28.80 17.62 7.76
N MET A 338 -27.89 18.55 8.01
CA MET A 338 -28.10 19.98 7.86
C MET A 338 -28.10 20.34 6.36
N THR A 339 -29.25 20.72 5.81
CA THR A 339 -29.42 21.25 4.43
C THR A 339 -29.36 22.77 4.44
N MET A 340 -29.03 23.43 3.31
CA MET A 340 -29.05 24.91 3.23
C MET A 340 -30.40 25.49 3.69
N GLU A 341 -31.52 24.88 3.30
CA GLU A 341 -32.88 25.26 3.75
C GLU A 341 -33.10 25.16 5.27
N LYS A 342 -32.43 24.23 5.96
CA LYS A 342 -32.52 24.12 7.43
C LYS A 342 -31.67 25.16 8.15
N ALA A 343 -30.56 25.62 7.56
CA ALA A 343 -29.75 26.70 8.13
C ALA A 343 -30.44 28.06 8.05
N GLU A 344 -31.06 28.37 6.91
CA GLU A 344 -31.78 29.63 6.70
C GLU A 344 -32.96 29.80 7.66
N ASN A 345 -33.64 28.70 8.01
CA ASN A 345 -34.80 28.72 8.90
C ASN A 345 -34.48 28.83 10.41
N ILE A 346 -33.21 28.69 10.82
CA ILE A 346 -32.81 28.85 12.23
C ILE A 346 -32.67 30.34 12.61
N GLY A 347 -32.61 31.24 11.62
CA GLY A 347 -32.46 32.69 11.82
C GLY A 347 -33.78 33.49 11.95
N ALA A 348 -34.95 32.89 11.77
CA ALA A 348 -36.22 33.60 11.79
C ALA A 348 -36.95 33.47 13.14
N PRO A 349 -37.37 34.56 13.80
CA PRO A 349 -38.18 34.48 15.02
C PRO A 349 -39.54 33.85 14.68
N SER A 350 -39.84 32.71 15.32
CA SER A 350 -41.04 31.91 15.06
C SER A 350 -42.33 32.66 15.38
N ALA A 351 -43.08 33.05 14.35
CA ALA A 351 -44.49 33.40 14.48
C ALA A 351 -45.33 32.12 14.53
N ARG A 352 -46.06 31.90 15.64
CA ARG A 352 -46.99 30.77 15.82
C ARG A 352 -48.19 30.88 14.86
N PRO A 353 -48.64 29.79 14.21
CA PRO A 353 -49.92 29.77 13.52
C PRO A 353 -51.10 29.48 14.48
N PRO A 354 -52.35 29.89 14.13
CA PRO A 354 -53.46 29.93 15.06
C PRO A 354 -54.14 28.56 15.24
N ARG A 355 -54.54 28.26 16.49
CA ARG A 355 -55.33 27.08 16.86
C ARG A 355 -56.76 27.16 16.31
N LYS A 356 -57.20 26.16 15.54
CA LYS A 356 -58.63 25.92 15.26
C LYS A 356 -59.29 25.11 16.38
N ARG A 357 -60.42 25.64 16.88
CA ARG A 357 -61.23 25.16 18.01
C ARG A 357 -61.90 23.82 17.70
N ARG A 358 -61.91 22.89 18.67
CA ARG A 358 -62.87 21.77 18.75
C ARG A 358 -64.05 22.18 19.64
N ARG A 359 -65.28 21.94 19.18
CA ARG A 359 -66.50 21.97 20.00
C ARG A 359 -66.67 20.60 20.67
N GLY A 360 -67.05 20.61 21.94
CA GLY A 360 -67.25 19.42 22.77
C GLY A 360 -68.71 19.05 23.01
N ARG A 361 -68.87 17.94 23.74
CA ARG A 361 -70.03 17.47 24.53
C ARG A 361 -69.69 16.07 25.07
N ASP A 362 -70.18 15.50 26.17
CA ASP A 362 -70.51 15.88 27.55
C ASP A 362 -70.38 14.56 28.39
N ALA A 363 -70.49 14.63 29.71
CA ALA A 363 -70.15 13.60 30.71
C ALA A 363 -71.19 12.46 30.87
N GLU A 364 -70.81 11.34 31.53
CA GLU A 364 -71.38 10.79 32.81
C GLU A 364 -70.79 9.38 33.18
N ALA A 365 -70.79 9.02 34.47
CA ALA A 365 -70.26 7.78 35.12
C ALA A 365 -71.34 7.21 36.10
N PRO A 366 -71.15 6.18 36.99
CA PRO A 366 -70.36 4.91 37.09
C PRO A 366 -71.28 3.65 37.36
N PRO A 367 -70.85 2.38 37.64
CA PRO A 367 -70.31 1.91 38.96
C PRO A 367 -69.32 0.68 38.97
N LEU A 368 -68.83 0.35 40.18
CA LEU A 368 -67.91 -0.74 40.67
C LEU A 368 -68.58 -2.15 40.80
N PRO A 369 -67.98 -3.27 41.33
CA PRO A 369 -66.59 -3.64 41.71
C PRO A 369 -66.05 -5.05 41.21
N SER A 370 -64.72 -5.20 41.32
CA SER A 370 -63.73 -6.33 41.41
C SER A 370 -64.18 -7.79 41.73
N PRO A 371 -63.37 -8.90 41.56
CA PRO A 371 -61.88 -8.93 41.64
C PRO A 371 -61.03 -9.98 40.83
N LYS A 372 -59.73 -9.63 40.68
CA LYS A 372 -58.47 -10.44 40.61
C LYS A 372 -58.19 -11.36 39.39
N LYS A 373 -57.14 -11.02 38.61
CA LYS A 373 -55.76 -11.57 38.75
C LYS A 373 -54.74 -10.97 37.73
N SER A 374 -53.62 -10.50 38.29
CA SER A 374 -52.23 -10.46 37.76
C SER A 374 -51.93 -10.03 36.31
N GLY A 375 -51.30 -8.85 36.19
CA GLY A 375 -49.98 -8.72 35.56
C GLY A 375 -49.89 -8.40 34.05
N LYS A 376 -49.94 -7.11 33.70
CA LYS A 376 -49.27 -6.53 32.51
C LYS A 376 -48.62 -5.18 32.88
N PRO A 377 -47.50 -4.83 32.25
CA PRO A 377 -47.46 -3.60 31.44
C PRO A 377 -46.75 -3.90 30.09
N GLY A 378 -46.90 -3.16 28.99
CA GLY A 378 -47.64 -1.94 28.67
C GLY A 378 -47.62 -1.80 27.14
N ALA A 379 -48.65 -1.16 26.59
CA ALA A 379 -48.94 -1.07 25.16
C ALA A 379 -48.26 0.13 24.48
N GLY A 380 -47.96 -0.01 23.19
CA GLY A 380 -47.69 1.08 22.27
C GLY A 380 -48.02 0.68 20.83
N GLY A 381 -48.94 1.41 20.19
CA GLY A 381 -49.20 1.39 18.74
C GLY A 381 -50.36 0.51 18.28
N GLN A 382 -51.45 1.13 17.79
CA GLN A 382 -52.45 0.46 16.95
C GLN A 382 -51.79 0.13 15.60
N ASP A 383 -51.25 -1.08 15.48
CA ASP A 383 -50.83 -1.64 14.20
C ASP A 383 -52.05 -2.21 13.47
N SER A 384 -52.28 -1.74 12.23
CA SER A 384 -53.27 -2.34 11.34
C SER A 384 -52.82 -3.73 10.90
N HIS A 385 -53.67 -4.73 11.09
CA HIS A 385 -53.45 -6.09 10.63
C HIS A 385 -54.12 -6.30 9.26
N PRO A 386 -53.58 -7.17 8.37
CA PRO A 386 -52.45 -8.08 8.58
C PRO A 386 -51.06 -7.43 8.37
N ARG A 387 -50.11 -7.76 9.25
CA ARG A 387 -48.73 -7.24 9.23
C ARG A 387 -47.81 -8.09 8.34
N LYS A 388 -46.95 -7.44 7.55
CA LYS A 388 -45.93 -8.07 6.68
C LYS A 388 -44.51 -7.80 7.15
N TRP A 389 -43.61 -8.74 6.89
CA TRP A 389 -42.15 -8.57 6.92
C TRP A 389 -41.56 -9.02 5.60
N GLY A 390 -41.07 -8.05 4.82
CA GLY A 390 -40.71 -8.26 3.42
C GLY A 390 -41.93 -8.69 2.59
N THR A 391 -41.81 -9.80 1.86
CA THR A 391 -42.88 -10.37 1.03
C THR A 391 -43.80 -11.34 1.77
N HIS A 392 -43.58 -11.54 3.07
CA HIS A 392 -44.29 -12.53 3.88
C HIS A 392 -45.20 -11.87 4.93
N TYR A 393 -46.43 -12.35 5.07
CA TYR A 393 -47.30 -12.03 6.19
C TYR A 393 -46.80 -12.70 7.47
N ILE A 394 -46.93 -11.99 8.60
CA ILE A 394 -46.61 -12.47 9.94
C ILE A 394 -47.88 -12.65 10.79
N THR A 395 -48.89 -11.81 10.57
CA THR A 395 -50.19 -11.89 11.27
C THR A 395 -51.33 -12.02 10.28
N ASP A 396 -52.41 -12.68 10.69
CA ASP A 396 -53.68 -12.71 9.96
C ASP A 396 -54.45 -11.38 10.10
N GLN A 397 -55.67 -11.31 9.55
CA GLN A 397 -56.50 -10.11 9.59
C GLN A 397 -56.96 -9.75 11.01
N ASP A 398 -57.04 -10.74 11.90
CA ASP A 398 -57.47 -10.60 13.29
C ASP A 398 -56.30 -10.29 14.24
N GLY A 399 -55.07 -10.25 13.70
CA GLY A 399 -53.85 -9.94 14.42
C GLY A 399 -53.16 -11.12 15.10
N THR A 400 -53.62 -12.34 14.82
CA THR A 400 -52.98 -13.57 15.34
C THR A 400 -51.77 -13.93 14.50
N GLU A 401 -50.67 -14.34 15.14
CA GLU A 401 -49.45 -14.75 14.45
C GLU A 401 -49.67 -16.03 13.60
N LEU A 402 -49.08 -16.06 12.41
CA LEU A 402 -49.10 -17.24 11.55
C LEU A 402 -48.16 -18.33 12.06
N CYS A 403 -48.61 -19.59 11.99
CA CYS A 403 -47.81 -20.74 12.39
C CYS A 403 -46.74 -21.04 11.33
N PHE A 404 -45.47 -20.75 11.63
CA PHE A 404 -44.35 -21.03 10.73
C PHE A 404 -44.19 -22.52 10.38
N ARG A 405 -44.54 -23.43 11.30
CA ARG A 405 -44.46 -24.89 11.06
C ARG A 405 -45.45 -25.34 9.99
N PHE A 406 -46.68 -24.80 10.05
CA PHE A 406 -47.69 -25.03 9.02
C PHE A 406 -47.31 -24.34 7.70
N ALA A 407 -46.88 -23.08 7.76
CA ALA A 407 -46.56 -22.30 6.56
C ALA A 407 -45.38 -22.87 5.76
N LYS A 408 -44.30 -23.34 6.41
CA LYS A 408 -43.13 -23.90 5.73
C LYS A 408 -43.21 -25.40 5.46
N GLY A 409 -44.07 -26.13 6.17
CA GLY A 409 -44.15 -27.59 6.07
C GLY A 409 -45.06 -28.08 4.93
N LYS A 410 -45.01 -29.39 4.67
CA LYS A 410 -46.01 -30.07 3.82
C LYS A 410 -47.40 -30.01 4.48
N ALA A 411 -48.47 -30.28 3.73
CA ALA A 411 -49.82 -30.37 4.30
C ALA A 411 -49.82 -31.28 5.56
N ASN A 412 -50.49 -30.85 6.63
CA ASN A 412 -50.52 -31.48 7.96
C ASN A 412 -49.21 -31.46 8.78
N ALA A 413 -48.24 -30.59 8.47
CA ALA A 413 -47.03 -30.42 9.29
C ALA A 413 -47.28 -29.91 10.72
N CYS A 414 -48.48 -29.39 11.01
CA CYS A 414 -48.90 -28.96 12.34
C CYS A 414 -50.34 -29.45 12.60
N PRO A 415 -50.65 -30.01 13.78
CA PRO A 415 -52.00 -30.44 14.13
C PRO A 415 -52.94 -29.24 14.36
N GLU A 416 -54.23 -29.42 14.11
CA GLU A 416 -55.28 -28.44 14.43
C GLU A 416 -56.05 -28.86 15.70
N PRO A 417 -56.18 -27.97 16.71
CA PRO A 417 -55.66 -26.60 16.77
C PRO A 417 -54.13 -26.54 17.00
N CYS A 418 -53.48 -25.51 16.46
CA CYS A 418 -52.04 -25.31 16.63
C CYS A 418 -51.66 -25.29 18.10
N ARG A 419 -50.68 -26.11 18.50
CA ARG A 419 -50.18 -26.19 19.88
C ARG A 419 -49.73 -24.84 20.44
N ASP A 420 -49.22 -23.96 19.57
CA ASP A 420 -48.72 -22.62 19.93
C ASP A 420 -49.79 -21.52 19.78
N LYS A 421 -51.07 -21.89 19.57
CA LYS A 421 -52.21 -20.96 19.38
C LYS A 421 -52.02 -19.95 18.24
N ARG A 422 -51.32 -20.36 17.18
CA ARG A 422 -51.06 -19.59 15.97
C ARG A 422 -51.98 -20.01 14.82
N THR A 423 -52.32 -19.07 13.94
CA THR A 423 -53.22 -19.34 12.81
C THR A 423 -52.49 -20.12 11.72
N HIS A 424 -53.12 -21.18 11.21
CA HIS A 424 -52.62 -21.93 10.05
C HIS A 424 -52.97 -21.18 8.76
N GLY A 425 -51.98 -20.56 8.13
CA GLY A 425 -52.18 -19.84 6.88
C GLY A 425 -50.87 -19.64 6.11
N CYS A 426 -51.01 -19.45 4.80
CA CYS A 426 -49.91 -19.20 3.88
C CYS A 426 -49.31 -17.81 4.13
N GLN A 427 -47.99 -17.73 4.26
CA GLN A 427 -47.32 -16.44 4.47
C GLN A 427 -47.29 -15.57 3.21
N HIS A 428 -47.66 -16.07 2.04
CA HIS A 428 -47.68 -15.27 0.81
C HIS A 428 -49.05 -14.63 0.52
N CYS A 429 -50.13 -15.30 0.87
CA CYS A 429 -51.49 -14.88 0.50
C CYS A 429 -52.55 -15.05 1.60
N LEU A 430 -52.17 -15.49 2.81
CA LEU A 430 -53.07 -15.78 3.94
C LEU A 430 -54.11 -16.89 3.70
N GLY A 431 -54.02 -17.64 2.59
CA GLY A 431 -54.92 -18.78 2.35
C GLY A 431 -54.60 -20.02 3.20
N ASN A 432 -55.58 -20.92 3.34
CA ASN A 432 -55.46 -22.18 4.10
C ASN A 432 -54.64 -23.26 3.36
N HIS A 433 -53.38 -22.96 3.07
CA HIS A 433 -52.39 -23.90 2.50
C HIS A 433 -50.98 -23.51 2.95
N SER A 434 -50.00 -24.41 2.79
CA SER A 434 -48.60 -24.09 3.06
C SER A 434 -47.95 -23.32 1.91
N ASN A 435 -46.84 -22.62 2.18
CA ASN A 435 -46.13 -21.78 1.21
C ASN A 435 -45.73 -22.55 -0.06
N GLU A 436 -45.40 -23.85 0.05
CA GLU A 436 -45.00 -24.70 -1.09
C GLU A 436 -46.12 -24.93 -2.12
N ASN A 437 -47.37 -24.88 -1.64
CA ASN A 437 -48.59 -25.08 -2.42
C ASN A 437 -49.26 -23.75 -2.80
N CYS A 438 -48.57 -22.63 -2.59
CA CYS A 438 -49.13 -21.32 -2.89
C CYS A 438 -49.09 -21.04 -4.40
N PRO A 439 -50.25 -20.76 -5.04
CA PRO A 439 -50.29 -20.40 -6.46
C PRO A 439 -49.61 -19.06 -6.76
N HIS A 440 -49.33 -18.24 -5.74
CA HIS A 440 -48.59 -16.98 -5.86
C HIS A 440 -47.07 -17.11 -5.62
N HIS A 441 -46.53 -18.33 -5.44
CA HIS A 441 -45.10 -18.57 -5.24
C HIS A 441 -44.42 -19.11 -6.52
N VAL A 442 -43.47 -18.34 -7.07
CA VAL A 442 -42.68 -18.74 -8.26
C VAL A 442 -41.58 -19.72 -7.84
N LYS A 443 -41.70 -21.00 -8.23
CA LYS A 443 -40.69 -22.03 -7.98
C LYS A 443 -39.45 -21.82 -8.88
N LYS A 444 -38.28 -21.52 -8.29
CA LYS A 444 -36.99 -21.66 -9.00
C LYS A 444 -36.67 -23.15 -9.14
N THR A 445 -36.73 -23.69 -10.35
CA THR A 445 -36.33 -25.07 -10.65
C THR A 445 -34.81 -25.20 -10.55
N GLY A 446 -34.32 -25.96 -9.57
CA GLY A 446 -32.91 -26.31 -9.44
C GLY A 446 -32.49 -27.34 -10.51
N LYS A 447 -31.33 -27.12 -11.13
CA LYS A 447 -30.63 -28.17 -11.88
C LYS A 447 -29.96 -29.12 -10.88
N GLU A 448 -30.39 -30.37 -10.90
CA GLU A 448 -29.74 -31.50 -10.23
C GLU A 448 -28.34 -31.71 -10.82
N GLY A 449 -27.33 -31.76 -9.96
CA GLY A 449 -26.00 -32.26 -10.35
C GLY A 449 -25.97 -33.79 -10.27
N PRO A 450 -25.24 -34.49 -11.14
CA PRO A 450 -25.12 -35.93 -11.05
C PRO A 450 -24.34 -36.33 -9.79
N LYS A 451 -24.92 -37.26 -9.03
CA LYS A 451 -24.26 -37.98 -7.94
C LYS A 451 -23.30 -38.99 -8.57
N GLY A 452 -22.02 -38.94 -8.17
CA GLY A 452 -21.03 -39.95 -8.52
C GLY A 452 -19.65 -39.58 -8.02
N ILE A 453 -19.21 -40.25 -6.95
CA ILE A 453 -17.80 -40.31 -6.54
C ILE A 453 -17.15 -41.38 -7.40
N ALA A 454 -16.07 -41.04 -8.10
CA ALA A 454 -15.13 -42.00 -8.67
C ALA A 454 -13.75 -41.71 -8.10
N THR A 455 -13.23 -42.62 -7.28
CA THR A 455 -11.82 -42.67 -6.90
C THR A 455 -11.03 -43.30 -8.04
N VAL A 456 -9.97 -42.63 -8.49
CA VAL A 456 -8.99 -43.20 -9.42
C VAL A 456 -7.66 -43.31 -8.69
N GLU A 457 -7.13 -44.53 -8.57
CA GLU A 457 -5.77 -44.81 -8.09
C GLU A 457 -4.73 -44.20 -9.05
N LEU A 458 -3.72 -43.55 -8.48
CA LEU A 458 -2.72 -42.73 -9.17
C LEU A 458 -1.64 -43.51 -9.95
N GLU A 459 -1.73 -44.82 -10.11
CA GLU A 459 -0.60 -45.62 -10.62
C GLU A 459 -0.65 -46.00 -12.12
N LYS A 460 -1.61 -45.51 -12.93
CA LYS A 460 -1.71 -45.91 -14.34
C LYS A 460 -1.66 -44.81 -15.41
N ILE A 461 -1.28 -43.57 -15.09
CA ILE A 461 -1.18 -42.48 -16.10
C ILE A 461 0.22 -42.39 -16.75
N ALA A 462 1.21 -43.13 -16.26
CA ALA A 462 2.56 -43.11 -16.86
C ALA A 462 2.72 -43.95 -18.15
N ALA A 463 1.69 -44.67 -18.61
CA ALA A 463 1.85 -45.72 -19.64
C ALA A 463 1.13 -45.49 -20.99
N SER A 464 0.50 -44.34 -21.26
CA SER A 464 -0.20 -44.16 -22.55
C SER A 464 -0.14 -42.74 -23.13
N ALA A 465 1.03 -42.09 -23.08
CA ALA A 465 1.30 -40.90 -23.88
C ALA A 465 1.94 -41.33 -25.23
N SER A 466 1.11 -41.81 -26.16
CA SER A 466 1.51 -41.88 -27.57
C SER A 466 1.54 -40.46 -28.14
N PHE A 467 2.67 -40.14 -28.76
CA PHE A 467 2.98 -38.90 -29.45
C PHE A 467 1.97 -38.65 -30.58
N ASP A 468 1.23 -37.55 -30.53
CA ASP A 468 0.37 -37.11 -31.64
C ASP A 468 0.99 -35.84 -32.24
N SER A 469 1.53 -35.96 -33.46
CA SER A 469 2.46 -35.00 -34.07
C SER A 469 1.77 -33.85 -34.81
N ASN A 470 0.57 -33.43 -34.40
CA ASN A 470 -0.22 -32.50 -35.22
C ASN A 470 -0.96 -31.38 -34.45
N THR A 471 -0.46 -30.99 -33.27
CA THR A 471 -0.92 -29.76 -32.60
C THR A 471 0.25 -28.92 -32.14
N ASP A 472 0.34 -27.69 -32.67
CA ASP A 472 1.37 -26.68 -32.41
C ASP A 472 1.28 -26.04 -31.01
N LYS A 473 0.87 -26.81 -30.00
CA LYS A 473 0.77 -26.38 -28.60
C LYS A 473 1.59 -27.31 -27.74
N SER A 474 2.60 -26.75 -27.05
CA SER A 474 3.44 -27.55 -26.14
C SER A 474 2.59 -28.15 -25.01
N PRO A 475 2.86 -29.41 -24.58
CA PRO A 475 2.08 -30.08 -23.53
C PRO A 475 2.08 -29.37 -22.16
N LEU A 476 3.01 -28.44 -21.95
CA LEU A 476 3.24 -27.75 -20.67
C LEU A 476 2.25 -26.62 -20.36
N GLU A 477 1.45 -26.17 -21.34
CA GLU A 477 0.36 -25.21 -21.08
C GLU A 477 -0.89 -25.86 -20.44
N SER A 478 -0.97 -27.18 -20.40
CA SER A 478 -2.21 -27.91 -20.07
C SER A 478 -2.34 -28.44 -18.64
N LEU A 479 -1.31 -28.29 -17.79
CA LEU A 479 -1.24 -29.00 -16.49
C LEU A 479 -0.85 -28.14 -15.28
N THR A 480 -1.27 -26.87 -15.21
CA THR A 480 -1.25 -26.13 -13.92
C THR A 480 -2.59 -26.25 -13.22
N TYR A 481 -2.63 -27.03 -12.14
CA TYR A 481 -3.76 -27.05 -11.21
C TYR A 481 -3.47 -26.13 -10.02
N VAL A 482 -4.43 -25.31 -9.64
CA VAL A 482 -4.33 -24.37 -8.52
C VAL A 482 -5.32 -24.80 -7.44
N LYS A 483 -4.91 -24.71 -6.17
CA LYS A 483 -5.79 -24.97 -5.02
C LYS A 483 -6.72 -23.78 -4.80
N VAL A 484 -8.03 -24.03 -4.74
CA VAL A 484 -9.09 -23.03 -4.54
C VAL A 484 -10.07 -23.47 -3.44
N GLY A 485 -10.79 -22.49 -2.88
CA GLY A 485 -11.73 -22.66 -1.77
C GLY A 485 -11.18 -22.16 -0.44
N ARG A 486 -12.07 -21.85 0.52
CA ARG A 486 -11.73 -21.24 1.84
C ARG A 486 -10.69 -22.02 2.66
N HIS A 487 -10.54 -23.31 2.36
CA HIS A 487 -9.61 -24.23 3.03
C HIS A 487 -8.57 -24.82 2.07
N GLN A 488 -8.51 -24.39 0.80
CA GLN A 488 -7.61 -24.92 -0.25
C GLN A 488 -7.84 -26.39 -0.62
N ASN A 489 -9.07 -26.89 -0.44
CA ASN A 489 -9.40 -28.32 -0.57
C ASN A 489 -9.67 -28.79 -2.01
N ALA A 490 -9.75 -27.88 -2.99
CA ALA A 490 -10.12 -28.22 -4.36
C ALA A 490 -9.01 -27.84 -5.34
N LEU A 491 -8.57 -28.76 -6.18
CA LEU A 491 -7.61 -28.51 -7.27
C LEU A 491 -8.36 -28.29 -8.58
N VAL A 492 -8.14 -27.14 -9.23
CA VAL A 492 -8.83 -26.76 -10.47
C VAL A 492 -7.80 -26.30 -11.51
N LYS A 493 -8.02 -26.59 -12.80
CA LYS A 493 -7.14 -26.14 -13.89
C LYS A 493 -7.07 -24.62 -13.95
N ALA A 494 -5.87 -24.05 -14.02
CA ALA A 494 -5.61 -22.61 -14.03
C ALA A 494 -6.33 -21.87 -15.17
N SER A 495 -6.49 -22.52 -16.34
CA SER A 495 -7.24 -21.98 -17.48
C SER A 495 -8.73 -21.82 -17.19
N ALA A 496 -9.34 -22.79 -16.50
CA ALA A 496 -10.76 -22.76 -16.15
C ALA A 496 -11.08 -21.65 -15.13
N VAL A 497 -10.17 -21.37 -14.19
CA VAL A 497 -10.30 -20.27 -13.22
C VAL A 497 -10.25 -18.91 -13.94
N ARG A 498 -9.32 -18.73 -14.89
CA ARG A 498 -9.22 -17.49 -15.69
C ARG A 498 -10.49 -17.20 -16.48
N GLU A 499 -11.06 -18.20 -17.14
CA GLU A 499 -12.30 -18.05 -17.92
C GLU A 499 -13.52 -17.76 -17.03
N THR A 500 -13.66 -18.44 -15.90
CA THR A 500 -14.77 -18.19 -14.96
C THR A 500 -14.65 -16.83 -14.25
N GLU A 501 -13.44 -16.37 -13.94
CA GLU A 501 -13.23 -15.06 -13.33
C GLU A 501 -13.42 -13.91 -14.33
N MET A 502 -12.98 -14.06 -15.58
CA MET A 502 -13.29 -13.09 -16.66
C MET A 502 -14.79 -12.94 -16.88
N GLN A 503 -15.54 -14.04 -16.88
CA GLN A 503 -17.01 -14.01 -16.99
C GLN A 503 -17.67 -13.36 -15.77
N ARG A 504 -17.11 -13.52 -14.57
CA ARG A 504 -17.57 -12.84 -13.35
C ARG A 504 -17.36 -11.34 -13.40
N VAL A 505 -16.18 -10.89 -13.82
CA VAL A 505 -15.81 -9.46 -13.91
C VAL A 505 -16.66 -8.72 -14.96
N ASN A 506 -17.01 -9.38 -16.07
CA ASN A 506 -17.84 -8.79 -17.12
C ASN A 506 -19.35 -8.84 -16.85
N SER A 507 -19.81 -9.60 -15.84
CA SER A 507 -21.23 -9.68 -15.51
C SER A 507 -21.68 -8.47 -14.68
N LYS A 508 -22.46 -7.56 -15.28
CA LYS A 508 -23.04 -6.38 -14.61
C LYS A 508 -24.04 -6.70 -13.48
N ASN A 509 -24.31 -7.98 -13.20
CA ASN A 509 -25.36 -8.44 -12.28
C ASN A 509 -24.90 -9.58 -11.33
N ALA A 510 -23.65 -9.55 -10.83
CA ALA A 510 -23.25 -10.49 -9.77
C ALA A 510 -23.68 -9.98 -8.37
N PRO A 511 -24.27 -10.83 -7.51
CA PRO A 511 -24.71 -10.43 -6.18
C PRO A 511 -23.50 -10.16 -5.26
N SER A 512 -23.65 -9.16 -4.42
CA SER A 512 -22.61 -8.54 -3.59
C SER A 512 -21.80 -9.51 -2.71
N SER A 513 -20.62 -9.89 -3.19
CA SER A 513 -19.40 -9.91 -2.37
C SER A 513 -18.39 -9.02 -3.07
N SER A 514 -18.60 -7.71 -2.97
CA SER A 514 -17.81 -6.69 -3.66
C SER A 514 -16.37 -6.72 -3.16
N LEU A 515 -15.44 -7.17 -4.00
CA LEU A 515 -14.01 -6.92 -3.80
C LEU A 515 -13.82 -5.45 -3.45
N THR A 516 -13.03 -5.17 -2.43
CA THR A 516 -12.62 -3.81 -2.09
C THR A 516 -11.94 -3.17 -3.30
N ILE A 517 -11.91 -1.83 -3.34
CA ILE A 517 -11.23 -1.10 -4.42
C ILE A 517 -9.75 -1.53 -4.53
N ALA A 518 -9.12 -1.86 -3.40
CA ALA A 518 -7.75 -2.37 -3.38
C ALA A 518 -7.65 -3.77 -4.02
N GLU A 519 -8.51 -4.70 -3.64
CA GLU A 519 -8.52 -6.06 -4.20
C GLU A 519 -8.85 -6.06 -5.69
N LYS A 520 -9.79 -5.22 -6.13
CA LYS A 520 -10.08 -5.04 -7.57
C LYS A 520 -8.85 -4.53 -8.32
N ARG A 521 -8.15 -3.53 -7.77
CA ARG A 521 -6.93 -2.97 -8.37
C ARG A 521 -5.80 -4.00 -8.44
N GLU A 522 -5.64 -4.81 -7.40
CA GLU A 522 -4.63 -5.87 -7.32
C GLU A 522 -4.94 -7.00 -8.31
N LEU A 523 -6.21 -7.40 -8.42
CA LEU A 523 -6.66 -8.34 -9.44
C LEU A 523 -6.37 -7.83 -10.86
N GLU A 524 -6.76 -6.59 -11.16
CA GLU A 524 -6.47 -5.95 -12.45
C GLU A 524 -4.95 -5.93 -12.75
N ASN A 525 -4.10 -5.64 -11.76
CA ASN A 525 -2.63 -5.67 -11.95
C ASN A 525 -2.12 -7.10 -12.20
N SER A 526 -2.72 -8.11 -11.58
CA SER A 526 -2.31 -9.51 -11.74
C SER A 526 -2.64 -10.07 -13.13
N LEU A 527 -3.68 -9.54 -13.78
CA LEU A 527 -4.15 -9.96 -15.10
C LEU A 527 -3.29 -9.42 -16.25
N CYS A 528 -2.63 -8.28 -16.07
CA CYS A 528 -1.72 -7.69 -17.07
C CYS A 528 -0.30 -8.28 -16.97
N VAL A 529 0.55 -8.01 -17.96
CA VAL A 529 1.96 -8.45 -17.93
C VAL A 529 2.68 -7.88 -16.71
N GLY A 530 2.54 -6.57 -16.47
CA GLY A 530 3.21 -5.84 -15.41
C GLY A 530 4.49 -5.14 -15.90
N GLY A 531 5.31 -4.67 -14.97
CA GLY A 531 6.52 -3.91 -15.30
C GLY A 531 7.51 -3.85 -14.13
N LEU A 532 8.28 -2.76 -14.02
CA LEU A 532 9.37 -2.61 -13.03
C LEU A 532 8.99 -2.70 -11.54
N ARG A 533 7.69 -2.80 -11.21
CA ARG A 533 7.25 -3.12 -9.86
C ARG A 533 7.62 -4.54 -9.43
N ASP A 534 7.57 -5.47 -10.38
CA ASP A 534 8.04 -6.85 -10.22
C ASP A 534 8.55 -7.35 -11.60
N PRO A 535 9.78 -6.95 -11.97
CA PRO A 535 10.33 -7.27 -13.29
C PRO A 535 10.51 -8.78 -13.48
N GLN A 536 10.75 -9.52 -12.39
CA GLN A 536 10.89 -10.98 -12.45
C GLN A 536 9.56 -11.64 -12.82
N ALA A 537 8.46 -11.26 -12.16
CA ALA A 537 7.14 -11.79 -12.50
C ALA A 537 6.69 -11.38 -13.91
N ALA A 538 6.98 -10.14 -14.34
CA ALA A 538 6.67 -9.68 -15.69
C ALA A 538 7.42 -10.49 -16.76
N VAL A 539 8.74 -10.67 -16.60
CA VAL A 539 9.56 -11.46 -17.51
C VAL A 539 9.20 -12.95 -17.45
N ALA A 540 8.84 -13.48 -16.28
CA ALA A 540 8.44 -14.89 -16.13
C ALA A 540 7.16 -15.23 -16.94
N LYS A 541 6.28 -14.24 -17.17
CA LYS A 541 5.07 -14.41 -18.00
C LYS A 541 5.37 -14.55 -19.49
N SER A 542 6.55 -14.15 -19.97
CA SER A 542 6.98 -14.33 -21.37
C SER A 542 8.25 -15.18 -21.46
N TRP A 543 8.11 -16.41 -21.97
CA TRP A 543 9.25 -17.29 -22.21
C TRP A 543 10.15 -16.77 -23.35
N LYS A 544 9.57 -16.11 -24.37
CA LYS A 544 10.31 -15.49 -25.48
C LYS A 544 11.17 -14.33 -25.00
N LEU A 545 10.67 -13.49 -24.09
CA LEU A 545 11.44 -12.42 -23.49
C LEU A 545 12.64 -12.96 -22.69
N ARG A 546 12.48 -14.09 -22.00
CA ARG A 546 13.60 -14.80 -21.34
C ARG A 546 14.63 -15.32 -22.34
N GLN A 547 14.19 -15.83 -23.49
CA GLN A 547 15.08 -16.29 -24.56
C GLN A 547 15.88 -15.13 -25.16
N VAL A 548 15.23 -13.99 -25.43
CA VAL A 548 15.91 -12.76 -25.87
C VAL A 548 16.94 -12.31 -24.85
N GLY A 549 16.59 -12.31 -23.56
CA GLY A 549 17.53 -11.98 -22.48
C GLY A 549 18.74 -12.92 -22.41
N ALA A 550 18.55 -14.22 -22.62
CA ALA A 550 19.65 -15.19 -22.66
C ALA A 550 20.59 -14.95 -23.85
N ARG A 551 20.04 -14.64 -25.04
CA ARG A 551 20.83 -14.29 -26.23
C ARG A 551 21.62 -13.00 -26.03
N LEU A 552 20.97 -11.97 -25.48
CA LEU A 552 21.61 -10.72 -25.14
C LEU A 552 22.76 -10.94 -24.14
N ARG A 553 22.52 -11.74 -23.10
CA ARG A 553 23.54 -12.08 -22.10
C ARG A 553 24.74 -12.78 -22.71
N ALA A 554 24.52 -13.73 -23.63
CA ALA A 554 25.60 -14.43 -24.32
C ALA A 554 26.52 -13.48 -25.09
N VAL A 555 25.97 -12.45 -25.74
CA VAL A 555 26.77 -11.40 -26.39
C VAL A 555 27.54 -10.57 -25.36
N LEU A 556 26.87 -10.11 -24.30
CA LEU A 556 27.50 -9.27 -23.28
C LEU A 556 28.63 -9.99 -22.53
N ASP A 557 28.48 -11.29 -22.26
CA ASP A 557 29.49 -12.10 -21.56
C ASP A 557 30.81 -12.21 -22.33
N ILE A 558 30.77 -12.15 -23.66
CA ILE A 558 31.98 -12.12 -24.49
C ILE A 558 32.80 -10.85 -24.26
N HIS A 559 32.12 -9.72 -24.00
CA HIS A 559 32.75 -8.41 -23.86
C HIS A 559 33.07 -8.04 -22.40
N LEU A 560 32.54 -8.78 -21.42
CA LEU A 560 32.87 -8.62 -20.00
C LEU A 560 34.19 -9.36 -19.66
N THR A 561 35.31 -8.80 -20.12
CA THR A 561 36.64 -9.38 -19.89
C THR A 561 37.18 -9.09 -18.48
N THR A 562 38.20 -9.85 -18.06
CA THR A 562 38.92 -9.62 -16.80
C THR A 562 39.47 -8.19 -16.71
N GLY A 563 39.96 -7.63 -17.82
CA GLY A 563 40.50 -6.26 -17.85
C GLY A 563 39.43 -5.18 -17.69
N VAL A 564 38.21 -5.38 -18.19
CA VAL A 564 37.07 -4.47 -17.93
C VAL A 564 36.67 -4.55 -16.46
N THR A 565 36.62 -5.77 -15.91
CA THR A 565 36.26 -6.01 -14.51
C THR A 565 37.26 -5.34 -13.57
N GLN A 566 38.56 -5.45 -13.87
CA GLN A 566 39.62 -4.82 -13.09
C GLN A 566 39.55 -3.29 -13.16
N ARG A 567 39.33 -2.69 -14.35
CA ARG A 567 39.11 -1.23 -14.45
C ARG A 567 37.93 -0.75 -13.61
N PHE A 568 36.87 -1.54 -13.52
CA PHE A 568 35.72 -1.22 -12.67
C PHE A 568 36.04 -1.33 -11.18
N GLU A 569 36.84 -2.31 -10.77
CA GLU A 569 37.28 -2.46 -9.39
C GLU A 569 38.25 -1.36 -8.97
N ASP A 570 39.15 -0.94 -9.87
CA ASP A 570 40.11 0.14 -9.64
C ASP A 570 39.40 1.50 -9.51
N GLU A 571 38.38 1.77 -10.33
CA GLU A 571 37.61 3.02 -10.31
C GLU A 571 36.08 2.81 -10.41
N PRO A 572 35.40 2.42 -9.32
CA PRO A 572 33.97 2.08 -9.35
C PRO A 572 33.03 3.27 -9.62
N GLN A 573 33.55 4.50 -9.60
CA GLN A 573 32.78 5.71 -9.89
C GLN A 573 32.93 6.20 -11.33
N SER A 574 33.87 5.66 -12.11
CA SER A 574 34.05 6.02 -13.52
C SER A 574 33.45 4.94 -14.43
N CYS A 575 33.18 5.29 -15.69
CA CYS A 575 32.72 4.31 -16.67
C CYS A 575 33.90 3.44 -17.08
N PRO A 576 33.89 2.12 -16.80
CA PRO A 576 35.03 1.25 -17.11
C PRO A 576 35.16 0.97 -18.63
N PHE A 577 34.15 1.36 -19.42
CA PHE A 577 34.10 1.16 -20.87
C PHE A 577 34.49 2.43 -21.62
N SER A 578 35.34 2.27 -22.62
CA SER A 578 35.62 3.32 -23.62
C SER A 578 34.47 3.43 -24.63
N VAL A 579 34.39 4.58 -25.31
CA VAL A 579 33.40 4.82 -26.38
C VAL A 579 33.54 3.78 -27.51
N ALA A 580 34.76 3.35 -27.83
CA ALA A 580 35.02 2.32 -28.83
C ALA A 580 34.46 0.96 -28.42
N GLU A 581 34.69 0.54 -27.17
CA GLU A 581 34.16 -0.71 -26.62
C GLU A 581 32.63 -0.71 -26.59
N LEU A 582 32.01 0.42 -26.21
CA LEU A 582 30.55 0.55 -26.23
C LEU A 582 29.97 0.45 -27.66
N ARG A 583 30.65 1.00 -28.66
CA ARG A 583 30.26 0.87 -30.08
C ARG A 583 30.41 -0.57 -30.58
N GLU A 584 31.47 -1.26 -30.16
CA GLU A 584 31.70 -2.67 -30.51
C GLU A 584 30.59 -3.56 -29.94
N VAL A 585 30.30 -3.45 -28.64
CA VAL A 585 29.21 -4.20 -27.98
C VAL A 585 27.87 -3.92 -28.66
N ARG A 586 27.59 -2.64 -28.96
CA ARG A 586 26.36 -2.24 -29.67
C ARG A 586 26.24 -2.92 -31.02
N THR A 587 27.33 -2.96 -31.78
CA THR A 587 27.38 -3.60 -33.10
C THR A 587 27.20 -5.12 -33.00
N ALA A 588 27.78 -5.75 -31.96
CA ALA A 588 27.63 -7.19 -31.71
C ALA A 588 26.18 -7.55 -31.36
N VAL A 589 25.53 -6.75 -30.51
CA VAL A 589 24.10 -6.92 -30.16
C VAL A 589 23.23 -6.69 -31.40
N ALA A 590 23.49 -5.65 -32.18
CA ALA A 590 22.76 -5.36 -33.41
C ALA A 590 22.86 -6.52 -34.41
N LYS A 591 24.04 -7.13 -34.56
CA LYS A 591 24.25 -8.31 -35.41
C LYS A 591 23.46 -9.53 -34.92
N GLU A 592 23.42 -9.80 -33.62
CA GLU A 592 22.67 -10.92 -33.04
C GLU A 592 21.16 -10.82 -33.32
N PHE A 593 20.62 -9.61 -33.31
CA PHE A 593 19.18 -9.37 -33.52
C PHE A 593 18.83 -8.85 -34.92
N ASN A 594 19.81 -8.80 -35.84
CA ASN A 594 19.65 -8.28 -37.19
C ASN A 594 19.02 -6.87 -37.23
N ALA A 595 19.51 -5.99 -36.36
CA ALA A 595 19.08 -4.60 -36.24
C ALA A 595 20.11 -3.64 -36.85
N ASP A 596 19.64 -2.48 -37.31
CA ASP A 596 20.50 -1.38 -37.73
C ASP A 596 20.78 -0.43 -36.57
N VAL A 597 22.05 -0.08 -36.38
CA VAL A 597 22.54 0.85 -35.33
C VAL A 597 23.46 1.91 -35.94
N SER A 598 23.26 2.25 -37.21
CA SER A 598 24.06 3.21 -37.97
C SER A 598 23.82 4.67 -37.57
N HIS A 599 22.73 4.97 -36.86
CA HIS A 599 22.33 6.33 -36.47
C HIS A 599 22.80 6.70 -35.06
N GLU A 600 23.17 7.96 -34.85
CA GLU A 600 23.46 8.46 -33.50
C GLU A 600 22.16 8.77 -32.73
N GLY A 601 22.08 8.32 -31.48
CA GLY A 601 20.95 8.60 -30.59
C GLY A 601 20.35 7.35 -29.93
N TYR A 602 19.02 7.34 -29.76
CA TYR A 602 18.30 6.17 -29.29
C TYR A 602 18.17 5.14 -30.43
N GLU A 603 18.61 3.91 -30.16
CA GLU A 603 18.62 2.81 -31.14
C GLU A 603 17.21 2.22 -31.33
N ALA A 604 16.30 2.98 -31.94
CA ALA A 604 14.90 2.59 -32.12
C ALA A 604 14.75 1.25 -32.86
N GLU A 605 15.56 1.01 -33.89
CA GLU A 605 15.54 -0.22 -34.68
C GLU A 605 16.03 -1.44 -33.87
N LEU A 606 16.98 -1.22 -32.96
CA LEU A 606 17.42 -2.28 -32.06
C LEU A 606 16.32 -2.65 -31.05
N PHE A 607 15.64 -1.66 -30.47
CA PHE A 607 14.50 -1.92 -29.58
C PHE A 607 13.38 -2.66 -30.31
N ASP A 608 13.07 -2.26 -31.54
CA ASP A 608 12.06 -2.93 -32.37
C ASP A 608 12.42 -4.40 -32.64
N ALA A 609 13.67 -4.67 -33.05
CA ALA A 609 14.14 -6.03 -33.29
C ALA A 609 14.07 -6.91 -32.02
N LEU A 610 14.50 -6.39 -30.87
CA LEU A 610 14.44 -7.08 -29.59
C LEU A 610 13.00 -7.41 -29.18
N LEU A 611 12.10 -6.43 -29.26
CA LEU A 611 10.71 -6.56 -28.82
C LEU A 611 9.88 -7.43 -29.76
N LYS A 612 10.10 -7.33 -31.07
CA LYS A 612 9.48 -8.25 -32.06
C LYS A 612 9.95 -9.69 -31.86
N THR A 613 11.24 -9.89 -31.60
CA THR A 613 11.77 -11.23 -31.28
C THR A 613 11.15 -11.79 -30.00
N ALA A 614 10.89 -10.93 -29.02
CA ALA A 614 10.23 -11.30 -27.76
C ALA A 614 8.71 -11.50 -27.89
N ASP A 615 8.11 -11.18 -29.05
CA ASP A 615 6.65 -11.11 -29.25
C ASP A 615 5.98 -10.21 -28.19
N ASP A 616 6.63 -9.08 -27.92
CA ASP A 616 6.20 -8.16 -26.88
C ASP A 616 4.96 -7.36 -27.33
N PRO A 617 3.89 -7.27 -26.50
CA PRO A 617 2.69 -6.50 -26.84
C PRO A 617 2.97 -5.03 -27.15
N ASP A 618 4.01 -4.44 -26.56
CA ASP A 618 4.39 -3.03 -26.75
C ASP A 618 5.36 -2.80 -27.90
N ALA A 619 5.80 -3.83 -28.64
CA ALA A 619 6.83 -3.71 -29.68
C ALA A 619 6.59 -2.55 -30.65
N ALA A 620 5.41 -2.51 -31.28
CA ALA A 620 5.06 -1.45 -32.22
C ALA A 620 4.89 -0.08 -31.53
N THR A 621 4.38 -0.06 -30.31
CA THR A 621 4.11 1.20 -29.58
C THR A 621 5.40 1.87 -29.13
N ILE A 622 6.37 1.10 -28.63
CA ILE A 622 7.69 1.60 -28.23
C ILE A 622 8.47 2.06 -29.45
N TYR A 623 8.43 1.31 -30.55
CA TYR A 623 9.08 1.70 -31.79
C TYR A 623 8.56 3.04 -32.33
N ASP A 624 7.24 3.14 -32.54
CA ASP A 624 6.59 4.36 -33.05
C ASP A 624 6.93 5.56 -32.16
N TRP A 625 6.96 5.35 -30.85
CA TRP A 625 7.26 6.40 -29.88
C TRP A 625 8.73 6.85 -29.92
N LEU A 626 9.68 5.92 -30.03
CA LEU A 626 11.10 6.25 -30.14
C LEU A 626 11.44 6.92 -31.48
N LYS A 627 10.80 6.51 -32.58
CA LYS A 627 11.08 7.03 -33.92
C LYS A 627 10.37 8.34 -34.23
N PHE A 628 9.08 8.44 -33.89
CA PHE A 628 8.22 9.56 -34.28
C PHE A 628 7.74 10.40 -33.10
N GLY A 629 7.78 9.86 -31.88
CA GLY A 629 7.41 10.57 -30.67
C GLY A 629 8.56 11.36 -30.06
N PHE A 630 9.79 10.89 -30.15
CA PHE A 630 10.94 11.55 -29.53
C PHE A 630 11.14 13.02 -30.00
N PRO A 631 11.62 13.95 -29.14
CA PRO A 631 11.98 13.82 -27.72
C PRO A 631 10.82 13.96 -26.72
N LEU A 632 9.68 14.52 -27.12
CA LEU A 632 8.63 14.87 -26.16
C LEU A 632 7.41 13.95 -26.22
N GLY A 633 7.14 13.28 -27.34
CA GLY A 633 6.24 12.12 -27.46
C GLY A 633 4.78 12.37 -27.10
N VAL A 634 4.46 13.61 -26.75
CA VAL A 634 3.22 14.00 -26.08
C VAL A 634 2.02 13.84 -27.00
N LYS A 635 2.20 14.09 -28.30
CA LYS A 635 1.16 13.94 -29.33
C LYS A 635 0.99 12.50 -29.80
N CYS A 636 1.98 11.63 -29.56
CA CYS A 636 1.90 10.22 -29.92
C CYS A 636 0.99 9.49 -28.94
N ARG A 637 -0.07 8.88 -29.46
CA ARG A 637 -1.01 8.09 -28.66
C ARG A 637 -0.34 6.79 -28.21
N ILE A 638 -0.23 6.59 -26.90
CA ILE A 638 0.19 5.31 -26.33
C ILE A 638 -1.02 4.38 -26.37
N LYS A 639 -0.91 3.30 -27.14
CA LYS A 639 -1.97 2.28 -27.26
C LYS A 639 -2.02 1.45 -25.98
N ASN A 640 -3.19 0.93 -25.66
CA ASN A 640 -3.32 -0.07 -24.61
C ASN A 640 -3.06 -1.43 -25.23
N ASN A 641 -1.94 -2.04 -24.84
CA ASN A 641 -1.52 -3.36 -25.33
C ASN A 641 -1.61 -4.42 -24.22
N GLY A 642 -2.19 -4.07 -23.06
CA GLY A 642 -2.42 -5.00 -21.96
C GLY A 642 -1.18 -5.22 -21.07
N VAL A 643 -0.16 -4.38 -21.21
CA VAL A 643 1.04 -4.42 -20.35
C VAL A 643 0.70 -3.91 -18.96
N PHE A 644 -0.07 -2.82 -18.89
CA PHE A 644 -0.67 -2.33 -17.66
C PHE A 644 -2.21 -2.28 -17.77
N PRO A 645 -2.92 -2.23 -16.63
CA PRO A 645 -4.38 -2.28 -16.68
C PRO A 645 -4.98 -1.03 -17.31
N ALA A 646 -6.05 -1.21 -18.07
CA ALA A 646 -6.75 -0.15 -18.77
C ALA A 646 -7.22 0.97 -17.82
N THR A 647 -7.25 2.21 -18.32
CA THR A 647 -7.90 3.33 -17.65
C THR A 647 -8.86 4.02 -18.61
N ASP A 648 -10.12 4.14 -18.19
CA ASP A 648 -11.14 4.91 -18.90
C ASP A 648 -11.11 6.40 -18.50
N GLU A 649 -10.38 6.73 -17.43
CA GLU A 649 -10.28 8.07 -16.88
C GLU A 649 -8.93 8.71 -17.20
N VAL A 650 -8.99 9.90 -17.81
CA VAL A 650 -7.83 10.81 -17.93
C VAL A 650 -7.46 11.25 -16.52
N SER A 651 -6.21 11.01 -16.09
CA SER A 651 -5.78 11.35 -14.73
C SER A 651 -6.11 12.80 -14.37
N ALA A 652 -6.50 13.06 -13.11
CA ALA A 652 -6.81 14.41 -12.63
C ALA A 652 -5.67 15.41 -12.89
N ALA A 653 -4.41 14.93 -12.95
CA ALA A 653 -3.26 15.74 -13.29
C ALA A 653 -3.24 16.18 -14.77
N ILE A 654 -3.58 15.28 -15.69
CA ILE A 654 -3.71 15.59 -17.13
C ILE A 654 -4.91 16.50 -17.36
N GLN A 655 -6.05 16.24 -16.72
CA GLN A 655 -7.22 17.11 -16.81
C GLN A 655 -6.92 18.53 -16.29
N ALA A 656 -6.29 18.65 -15.13
CA ALA A 656 -5.88 19.95 -14.61
C ALA A 656 -4.89 20.66 -15.54
N SER A 657 -3.93 19.93 -16.13
CA SER A 657 -2.99 20.49 -17.09
C SER A 657 -3.69 21.00 -18.36
N LYS A 658 -4.71 20.29 -18.88
CA LYS A 658 -5.54 20.76 -20.00
C LYS A 658 -6.19 22.11 -19.72
N THR A 659 -6.72 22.31 -18.51
CA THR A 659 -7.41 23.55 -18.13
C THR A 659 -6.44 24.70 -17.87
N ILE A 660 -5.26 24.41 -17.31
CA ILE A 660 -4.25 25.42 -16.98
C ILE A 660 -3.53 25.93 -18.24
N GLY A 661 -3.19 25.04 -19.17
CA GLY A 661 -2.47 25.38 -20.41
C GLY A 661 -3.21 26.35 -21.34
N THR A 662 -4.53 26.34 -21.31
CA THR A 662 -5.38 27.28 -22.09
C THR A 662 -5.41 28.71 -21.54
N LEU A 663 -4.89 28.96 -20.34
CA LEU A 663 -4.99 30.27 -19.66
C LEU A 663 -3.74 31.15 -19.79
N ALA A 664 -2.60 30.62 -20.25
CA ALA A 664 -1.36 31.36 -20.41
C ALA A 664 -1.14 31.74 -21.89
N SER A 665 -1.74 32.84 -22.33
CA SER A 665 -1.41 33.45 -23.63
C SER A 665 -0.11 34.25 -23.49
N ASP A 666 1.02 33.56 -23.29
CA ASP A 666 2.30 34.18 -22.94
C ASP A 666 3.12 34.60 -24.16
N TRP A 667 2.52 35.45 -25.01
CA TRP A 667 3.23 36.15 -26.10
C TRP A 667 3.60 37.59 -25.75
N SER A 668 3.31 38.06 -24.53
CA SER A 668 3.50 39.45 -24.09
C SER A 668 4.93 39.81 -23.65
N GLY A 669 5.83 38.82 -23.52
CA GLY A 669 7.17 39.03 -22.97
C GLY A 669 7.21 39.17 -21.43
N GLU A 670 6.08 38.95 -20.75
CA GLU A 670 5.96 39.04 -19.29
C GLU A 670 6.27 37.72 -18.56
N ALA A 671 6.47 36.63 -19.31
CA ALA A 671 6.79 35.32 -18.76
C ALA A 671 8.14 35.37 -18.03
N ARG A 672 8.11 35.03 -16.73
CA ARG A 672 9.30 34.96 -15.87
C ARG A 672 9.47 33.57 -15.32
N ASN A 673 10.72 33.20 -15.06
CA ASN A 673 11.04 32.00 -14.31
C ASN A 673 10.40 32.06 -12.91
N TYR A 674 10.18 30.89 -12.31
CA TYR A 674 9.63 30.80 -10.96
C TYR A 674 10.54 31.49 -9.94
N THR A 675 9.97 31.94 -8.81
CA THR A 675 10.74 32.56 -7.72
C THR A 675 11.91 31.69 -7.27
N SER A 676 11.72 30.36 -7.22
CA SER A 676 12.79 29.39 -6.90
C SER A 676 14.03 29.50 -7.80
N PHE A 677 13.88 29.88 -9.08
CA PHE A 677 15.01 30.12 -9.98
C PHE A 677 15.74 31.40 -9.57
N ALA A 678 15.00 32.48 -9.31
CA ALA A 678 15.56 33.75 -8.85
C ALA A 678 16.23 33.63 -7.46
N GLU A 679 15.64 32.86 -6.54
CA GLU A 679 16.19 32.59 -5.20
C GLU A 679 17.48 31.75 -5.24
N ALA A 680 17.58 30.81 -6.19
CA ALA A 680 18.81 30.06 -6.41
C ALA A 680 19.93 30.91 -7.04
N GLY A 681 19.55 32.00 -7.74
CA GLY A 681 20.45 33.04 -8.24
C GLY A 681 21.64 32.47 -9.02
N PRO A 682 22.90 32.72 -8.58
CA PRO A 682 24.10 32.32 -9.32
C PRO A 682 24.19 30.82 -9.62
N LEU A 683 23.70 29.97 -8.72
CA LEU A 683 23.77 28.51 -8.90
C LEU A 683 22.87 28.03 -10.05
N ALA A 684 21.75 28.70 -10.29
CA ALA A 684 20.85 28.38 -11.38
C ALA A 684 21.41 28.84 -12.73
N GLU A 685 22.06 30.01 -12.75
CA GLU A 685 22.71 30.57 -13.93
C GLU A 685 23.93 29.73 -14.35
N GLU A 686 24.78 29.33 -13.40
CA GLU A 686 25.94 28.45 -13.66
C GLU A 686 25.49 27.10 -14.26
N GLU A 687 24.41 26.52 -13.74
CA GLU A 687 23.86 25.26 -14.27
C GLU A 687 23.26 25.44 -15.67
N LEU A 688 22.64 26.59 -15.96
CA LEU A 688 22.12 26.91 -17.30
C LEU A 688 23.27 27.10 -18.30
N GLU A 689 24.31 27.83 -17.92
CA GLU A 689 25.53 27.99 -18.73
C GLU A 689 26.20 26.66 -18.98
N ARG A 690 26.29 25.78 -17.98
CA ARG A 690 26.80 24.42 -18.15
C ARG A 690 26.02 23.64 -19.22
N LEU A 691 24.68 23.76 -19.25
CA LEU A 691 23.85 23.10 -20.27
C LEU A 691 24.09 23.67 -21.67
N LEU A 692 24.29 24.99 -21.80
CA LEU A 692 24.65 25.63 -23.07
C LEU A 692 26.02 25.12 -23.57
N HIS A 693 27.03 25.07 -22.69
CA HIS A 693 28.37 24.57 -23.04
C HIS A 693 28.37 23.10 -23.45
N LEU A 694 27.47 22.29 -22.86
CA LEU A 694 27.30 20.88 -23.23
C LEU A 694 26.46 20.68 -24.50
N GLY A 695 26.00 21.75 -25.15
CA GLY A 695 25.12 21.68 -26.32
C GLY A 695 23.76 21.04 -26.02
N ARG A 696 23.30 21.12 -24.76
CA ARG A 696 22.01 20.56 -24.30
C ARG A 696 20.88 21.59 -24.32
N ALA A 697 21.19 22.85 -24.61
CA ALA A 697 20.24 23.94 -24.74
C ALA A 697 20.78 24.96 -25.75
N ASP A 698 19.88 25.63 -26.45
CA ASP A 698 20.19 26.71 -27.37
C ASP A 698 19.73 28.06 -26.79
N LYS A 699 20.55 29.09 -26.97
CA LYS A 699 20.19 30.46 -26.59
C LYS A 699 19.67 31.19 -27.82
N VAL A 700 18.39 31.55 -27.78
CA VAL A 700 17.69 32.28 -28.85
C VAL A 700 17.33 33.70 -28.39
N GLY A 701 17.39 34.65 -29.30
CA GLY A 701 17.16 36.08 -29.01
C GLY A 701 15.70 36.51 -29.16
N SER A 702 14.89 35.73 -29.87
CA SER A 702 13.50 36.08 -30.16
C SER A 702 12.58 34.85 -30.26
N TRP A 703 11.28 35.04 -30.01
CA TRP A 703 10.29 33.97 -30.20
C TRP A 703 10.21 33.50 -31.66
N ARG A 704 10.50 34.40 -32.62
CA ARG A 704 10.53 34.04 -34.03
C ARG A 704 11.59 32.98 -34.32
N GLU A 705 12.78 33.13 -33.75
CA GLU A 705 13.84 32.12 -33.85
C GLU A 705 13.42 30.78 -33.22
N VAL A 706 12.66 30.81 -32.12
CA VAL A 706 12.11 29.58 -31.50
C VAL A 706 11.19 28.84 -32.48
N VAL A 707 10.28 29.57 -33.13
CA VAL A 707 9.34 29.00 -34.09
C VAL A 707 10.05 28.50 -35.34
N ASP A 708 11.08 29.23 -35.80
CA ASP A 708 11.90 28.81 -36.94
C ASP A 708 12.73 27.55 -36.62
N LEU A 709 13.17 27.38 -35.36
CA LEU A 709 13.97 26.24 -34.91
C LEU A 709 13.13 24.99 -34.56
N ILE A 710 12.01 25.17 -33.85
CA ILE A 710 11.22 24.08 -33.23
C ILE A 710 9.87 23.87 -33.92
N GLY A 711 9.34 24.89 -34.60
CA GLY A 711 8.03 24.88 -35.25
C GLY A 711 6.95 25.66 -34.50
N GLN A 712 5.77 25.77 -35.13
CA GLN A 712 4.65 26.60 -34.64
C GLN A 712 4.00 26.06 -33.34
N ASP A 713 4.27 24.80 -32.99
CA ASP A 713 3.76 24.14 -31.79
C ASP A 713 4.62 24.40 -30.53
N ALA A 714 5.64 25.25 -30.61
CA ALA A 714 6.52 25.54 -29.49
C ALA A 714 5.74 26.17 -28.31
N VAL A 715 5.99 25.68 -27.10
CA VAL A 715 5.33 26.13 -25.87
C VAL A 715 6.35 26.73 -24.91
N LEU A 716 6.13 27.97 -24.49
CA LEU A 716 6.95 28.63 -23.48
C LEU A 716 6.68 28.01 -22.10
N THR A 717 7.73 27.64 -21.37
CA THR A 717 7.61 27.04 -20.04
C THR A 717 8.58 27.70 -19.05
N PRO A 718 8.11 28.29 -17.94
CA PRO A 718 8.98 28.84 -16.91
C PRO A 718 9.89 27.78 -16.26
N LEU A 719 11.13 28.16 -15.97
CA LEU A 719 12.07 27.31 -15.24
C LEU A 719 11.93 27.51 -13.73
N ALA A 720 12.03 26.40 -13.00
CA ALA A 720 12.23 26.39 -11.55
C ALA A 720 13.62 25.83 -11.22
N CYS A 721 14.16 26.15 -10.04
CA CYS A 721 15.43 25.61 -9.59
C CYS A 721 15.28 24.95 -8.22
N ILE A 722 15.86 23.76 -8.06
CA ILE A 722 15.99 23.10 -6.76
C ILE A 722 17.46 22.90 -6.45
N VAL A 723 17.93 23.58 -5.40
CA VAL A 723 19.26 23.37 -4.85
C VAL A 723 19.16 22.45 -3.64
N LYS A 724 19.90 21.33 -3.67
CA LYS A 724 20.04 20.45 -2.50
C LYS A 724 21.51 20.37 -2.09
N VAL A 725 21.82 20.81 -0.88
CA VAL A 725 23.17 20.70 -0.32
C VAL A 725 23.28 19.37 0.42
N LYS A 726 24.29 18.57 0.07
CA LYS A 726 24.64 17.34 0.80
C LYS A 726 26.15 17.22 0.87
N ASP A 727 26.69 16.96 2.06
CA ASP A 727 28.13 16.75 2.30
C ASP A 727 29.01 17.91 1.78
N GLY A 728 28.53 19.16 1.95
CA GLY A 728 29.21 20.37 1.49
C GLY A 728 29.15 20.62 -0.03
N LYS A 729 28.55 19.71 -0.82
CA LYS A 729 28.33 19.87 -2.25
C LYS A 729 26.89 20.26 -2.54
N ALA A 730 26.69 21.38 -3.23
CA ALA A 730 25.39 21.79 -3.74
C ALA A 730 25.09 21.02 -5.04
N LYS A 731 23.94 20.33 -5.07
CA LYS A 731 23.38 19.74 -6.29
C LYS A 731 22.22 20.59 -6.77
N THR A 732 22.46 21.36 -7.81
CA THR A 732 21.46 22.18 -8.50
C THR A 732 20.69 21.34 -9.51
N ARG A 733 19.39 21.57 -9.63
CA ARG A 733 18.53 20.96 -10.66
C ARG A 733 17.58 22.00 -11.22
N LEU A 734 17.69 22.24 -12.52
CA LEU A 734 16.69 23.02 -13.26
C LEU A 734 15.48 22.14 -13.57
N ILE A 735 14.29 22.69 -13.43
CA ILE A 735 13.01 22.02 -13.65
C ILE A 735 12.24 22.78 -14.69
N VAL A 736 11.89 22.09 -15.77
CA VAL A 736 10.95 22.55 -16.80
C VAL A 736 9.55 22.11 -16.39
N ASP A 737 8.66 23.05 -16.07
CA ASP A 737 7.30 22.73 -15.58
C ASP A 737 6.33 22.39 -16.72
N MET A 738 6.37 21.12 -17.17
CA MET A 738 5.48 20.60 -18.20
C MET A 738 4.00 20.51 -17.77
N ARG A 739 3.71 20.60 -16.46
CA ARG A 739 2.35 20.45 -15.93
C ARG A 739 1.57 21.75 -16.07
N ARG A 740 2.17 22.87 -15.66
CA ARG A 740 1.52 24.19 -15.76
C ARG A 740 1.60 24.80 -17.16
N SER A 741 2.55 24.38 -18.00
CA SER A 741 2.59 24.77 -19.41
C SER A 741 1.53 24.09 -20.29
N GLY A 742 0.69 23.22 -19.73
CA GLY A 742 -0.36 22.52 -20.48
C GLY A 742 0.12 21.36 -21.35
N ILE A 743 1.43 21.17 -21.49
CA ILE A 743 2.04 20.12 -22.30
C ILE A 743 1.61 18.74 -21.79
N CYS A 744 1.59 18.51 -20.47
CA CYS A 744 1.08 17.25 -19.91
C CYS A 744 -0.40 17.00 -20.25
N GLY A 745 -1.19 18.05 -20.49
CA GLY A 745 -2.59 17.96 -20.89
C GLY A 745 -2.80 17.38 -22.29
N GLN A 746 -1.79 17.47 -23.16
CA GLN A 746 -1.86 16.95 -24.54
C GLN A 746 -1.62 15.43 -24.61
N VAL A 747 -1.09 14.82 -23.54
CA VAL A 747 -0.82 13.37 -23.48
C VAL A 747 -2.13 12.57 -23.44
N SER A 748 -2.21 11.53 -24.25
CA SER A 748 -3.31 10.55 -24.25
C SER A 748 -2.83 9.19 -23.73
N LEU A 749 -3.30 8.80 -22.55
CA LEU A 749 -2.98 7.52 -21.88
C LEU A 749 -4.24 6.66 -21.72
N PHE A 750 -4.12 5.37 -22.06
CA PHE A 750 -5.20 4.38 -21.92
C PHE A 750 -4.84 3.23 -20.96
N GLU A 751 -3.67 3.30 -20.33
CA GLU A 751 -3.24 2.40 -19.27
C GLU A 751 -2.90 3.19 -17.99
N ARG A 752 -3.17 2.60 -16.81
CA ARG A 752 -3.08 3.29 -15.50
C ARG A 752 -1.69 3.76 -15.12
N VAL A 753 -0.67 3.08 -15.61
CA VAL A 753 0.73 3.40 -15.35
C VAL A 753 1.44 3.25 -16.67
N VAL A 754 1.95 4.36 -17.21
CA VAL A 754 2.90 4.30 -18.32
C VAL A 754 4.14 5.05 -17.87
N MET A 755 5.26 4.34 -17.76
CA MET A 755 6.55 5.03 -17.76
C MET A 755 6.87 5.37 -19.19
N LEU A 756 6.57 6.60 -19.57
CA LEU A 756 7.33 7.24 -20.64
C LEU A 756 8.80 7.18 -20.23
N LEU A 757 9.72 6.97 -21.18
CA LEU A 757 11.16 7.24 -20.98
C LEU A 757 11.36 8.75 -20.80
N ASN A 758 10.75 9.32 -19.76
CA ASN A 758 11.03 10.66 -19.30
C ASN A 758 12.24 10.50 -18.39
N GLN A 759 13.41 10.33 -19.02
CA GLN A 759 14.65 10.50 -18.31
C GLN A 759 14.61 11.89 -17.69
N ARG A 760 14.96 11.96 -16.41
CA ARG A 760 15.38 13.22 -15.81
C ARG A 760 16.38 13.85 -16.79
N TRP A 761 16.01 14.95 -17.41
CA TRP A 761 16.96 15.85 -18.00
C TRP A 761 17.89 16.26 -16.85
N HIS A 762 19.12 15.74 -16.90
CA HIS A 762 20.20 15.97 -15.95
C HIS A 762 21.30 16.78 -16.65
#